data_AF-A0A7X6VYN0-F1
#
_entry.id   AF-A0A7X6VYN0-F1
#
_cell.length_a   1.000
_cell.length_b   1.000
_cell.length_c   1.000
_cell.angle_alpha   90.00
_cell.angle_beta   90.00
_cell.angle_gamma   90.00
#
_symmetry.space_group_name_H-M   'P 1'
#
loop_
_entity.id
_entity.type
_entity.pdbx_description
1 polymer ?
#
loop_
_entity_poly.entity_id
_entity_poly.type
_entity_poly.pdbx_seq_one_letter_code
_entity_poly.pdbx_strand_id
1 'polypeptide(L)'
;MCRFITLACLLVAMAGVAGAEEIFRDGFDAPSDAAPLKQTWGDAPAHVEENAVVPGAGVGGGPGARLRLAYPEELKHRLSYFTYTLKEPMPVIPELKEISFRVKANVPVHLKVPIGPYGFIYHAPGAGPSQEWQRVTLARAYDELKAWCDRGGRSVEGAFITGIIVAVVPTKGGVAEVSIDEITMAGSEGARAAAREERIRRRTRKVRVSVVSQIWSDEGRTLEAVLEKIDEAARDGADIVSLPMECVKTEGEPIPGPISQAIAARAAKHKIWVVGNIREAEGEKRFVTSFLCDRAGQIVGKYRKSHKMPDETMDLGDDLPVFQTDFGKIAMRIGSDRFFPDIDHVYTVKGASLILWAQQPEPVEDEFSQDFPSEGRATDYNVHIACSRYASAGQGWITNKFPPYCGMPIGRAYVINREGQRVACTPRMGGGVATAALPFDSFGPGRQAPRSKAFAALTAPVQVPERKQWKKREVRVTAIEAHLGIEELLAALDEAGRIGTDIACTYEFVWVSGPDPERIARMTETARANVARVAEKAKQYGMYVILAGVVERIERNEAILFGRDGQVVGRYYKIAKTHPEMICGEETPVFETDFGRVAMRICADEWMVELDRCYGLKGADILFVPTQSWGPDALFRDQRDISRAMDAGLFHVQATHPSSEVRHRSLIIEPTGAVVARSEYRMNSIVSAVIDLDNDRPLRYIRDYKPHTPGGYMAQYQPDRMPAAANDLRETILRQRRPELYGVLASQTETQATSDNPLMEEWGAPPGLLPLLRYS
;
A
#
# COMPACT_ATOMS: atom_id res chain seq x y z
N MET A 1 39.17 -61.41 -31.48
CA MET A 1 39.02 -60.04 -32.02
C MET A 1 38.63 -59.16 -30.85
N CYS A 2 39.52 -58.71 -29.96
CA CYS A 2 40.71 -57.88 -30.15
C CYS A 2 40.47 -56.66 -31.05
N ARG A 3 40.59 -55.48 -30.40
CA ARG A 3 40.62 -54.10 -30.91
C ARG A 3 39.25 -53.47 -31.18
N PHE A 4 38.85 -52.62 -30.23
CA PHE A 4 38.20 -51.31 -30.35
C PHE A 4 37.28 -51.13 -29.13
N ILE A 5 37.85 -50.64 -28.03
CA ILE A 5 37.28 -49.77 -26.98
C ILE A 5 38.41 -49.66 -25.94
N THR A 6 39.41 -48.86 -26.31
CA THR A 6 40.47 -48.38 -25.43
C THR A 6 40.80 -46.98 -25.91
N LEU A 7 39.78 -46.11 -25.90
CA LEU A 7 39.91 -44.68 -26.20
C LEU A 7 38.70 -43.90 -25.64
N ALA A 8 38.43 -44.05 -24.35
CA ALA A 8 37.51 -43.18 -23.61
C ALA A 8 37.82 -43.10 -22.10
N CYS A 9 39.05 -43.45 -21.68
CA CYS A 9 39.51 -43.34 -20.29
C CYS A 9 40.76 -42.46 -20.12
N LEU A 10 41.04 -41.54 -21.05
CA LEU A 10 42.09 -40.55 -20.91
C LEU A 10 41.64 -39.20 -21.48
N LEU A 11 40.92 -38.46 -20.63
CA LEU A 11 40.99 -36.99 -20.51
C LEU A 11 40.25 -36.57 -19.22
N VAL A 12 40.67 -37.15 -18.10
CA VAL A 12 40.59 -36.48 -16.79
C VAL A 12 41.90 -35.73 -16.65
N ALA A 13 41.87 -34.40 -16.84
CA ALA A 13 42.71 -33.40 -16.18
C ALA A 13 42.58 -32.04 -16.87
N MET A 14 41.54 -31.28 -16.53
CA MET A 14 41.63 -29.83 -16.32
C MET A 14 40.65 -29.44 -15.20
N ALA A 15 41.15 -29.62 -13.97
CA ALA A 15 40.74 -29.02 -12.69
C ALA A 15 39.27 -28.58 -12.51
N GLY A 16 38.36 -29.55 -12.39
CA GLY A 16 37.10 -29.36 -11.65
C GLY A 16 37.36 -29.63 -10.16
N VAL A 17 37.05 -28.66 -9.30
CA VAL A 17 37.12 -28.83 -7.85
C VAL A 17 36.11 -29.89 -7.45
N ALA A 18 36.59 -31.08 -7.08
CA ALA A 18 35.78 -32.10 -6.41
C ALA A 18 35.26 -31.51 -5.08
N GLY A 19 33.94 -31.35 -4.96
CA GLY A 19 33.27 -30.90 -3.73
C GLY A 19 32.33 -29.69 -3.85
N ALA A 20 32.16 -29.10 -5.03
CA ALA A 20 31.27 -27.95 -5.24
C ALA A 20 29.88 -28.37 -5.76
N GLU A 21 28.83 -28.17 -4.96
CA GLU A 21 27.43 -28.34 -5.35
C GLU A 21 26.87 -27.01 -5.89
N GLU A 22 26.28 -27.01 -7.08
CA GLU A 22 25.61 -25.82 -7.63
C GLU A 22 24.26 -25.60 -6.92
N ILE A 23 24.12 -24.48 -6.22
CA ILE A 23 22.88 -24.06 -5.55
C ILE A 23 21.97 -23.34 -6.55
N PHE A 24 22.55 -22.53 -7.44
CA PHE A 24 21.87 -21.78 -8.48
C PHE A 24 22.77 -21.65 -9.71
N ARG A 25 22.16 -21.74 -10.90
CA ARG A 25 22.79 -21.47 -12.19
C ARG A 25 21.76 -20.89 -13.15
N ASP A 26 22.10 -19.80 -13.84
CA ASP A 26 21.35 -19.32 -15.00
C ASP A 26 22.33 -19.05 -16.16
N GLY A 27 22.10 -19.76 -17.27
CA GLY A 27 22.86 -19.62 -18.52
C GLY A 27 22.09 -18.86 -19.61
N PHE A 28 20.96 -18.24 -19.28
CA PHE A 28 20.12 -17.53 -20.24
C PHE A 28 19.67 -18.41 -21.44
N ASP A 29 19.48 -19.72 -21.21
CA ASP A 29 19.25 -20.71 -22.27
C ASP A 29 17.90 -20.56 -23.01
N ALA A 30 16.99 -19.73 -22.50
CA ALA A 30 15.67 -19.49 -23.08
C ALA A 30 15.47 -18.01 -23.45
N PRO A 31 14.87 -17.70 -24.62
CA PRO A 31 14.49 -16.34 -24.97
C PRO A 31 13.52 -15.74 -23.94
N SER A 32 13.67 -14.46 -23.63
CA SER A 32 12.81 -13.70 -22.73
C SER A 32 12.50 -12.35 -23.35
N ASP A 33 11.21 -11.96 -23.34
CA ASP A 33 10.77 -10.62 -23.77
C ASP A 33 11.19 -9.53 -22.77
N ALA A 34 11.54 -9.92 -21.53
CA ALA A 34 12.05 -9.02 -20.51
C ALA A 34 13.58 -8.89 -20.59
N ALA A 35 14.07 -7.66 -20.45
CA ALA A 35 15.49 -7.36 -20.40
C ALA A 35 16.19 -8.13 -19.24
N PRO A 36 17.29 -8.84 -19.50
CA PRO A 36 17.94 -9.71 -18.50
C PRO A 36 18.62 -8.94 -17.37
N LEU A 37 18.98 -7.67 -17.58
CA LEU A 37 19.66 -6.83 -16.60
C LEU A 37 18.93 -5.49 -16.45
N LYS A 38 18.69 -5.04 -15.22
CA LYS A 38 18.09 -3.72 -14.95
C LYS A 38 19.13 -2.73 -14.46
N GLN A 39 19.19 -1.53 -15.02
CA GLN A 39 20.03 -0.48 -14.43
C GLN A 39 19.51 -0.10 -13.04
N THR A 40 20.39 -0.07 -12.03
CA THR A 40 20.02 0.20 -10.64
C THR A 40 20.82 1.33 -9.98
N TRP A 41 21.92 1.80 -10.58
CA TRP A 41 22.72 2.92 -10.09
C TRP A 41 23.70 3.43 -11.16
N GLY A 42 24.18 4.66 -11.00
CA GLY A 42 25.22 5.27 -11.83
C GLY A 42 24.66 6.10 -12.99
N ASP A 43 25.51 6.53 -13.91
CA ASP A 43 25.07 7.33 -15.05
C ASP A 43 24.22 6.48 -16.01
N ALA A 44 23.05 6.99 -16.39
CA ALA A 44 22.27 6.36 -17.44
C ALA A 44 22.97 6.52 -18.79
N PRO A 45 22.97 5.46 -19.62
CA PRO A 45 23.41 5.58 -20.99
C PRO A 45 22.49 6.57 -21.72
N ALA A 46 23.05 7.34 -22.65
CA ALA A 46 22.28 8.17 -23.56
C ALA A 46 21.32 7.33 -24.41
N HIS A 47 21.74 6.10 -24.74
CA HIS A 47 20.93 5.11 -25.44
C HIS A 47 21.34 3.69 -25.05
N VAL A 48 20.36 2.82 -24.74
CA VAL A 48 20.59 1.38 -24.60
C VAL A 48 20.38 0.75 -25.96
N GLU A 49 21.47 0.42 -26.66
CA GLU A 49 21.40 -0.20 -27.99
C GLU A 49 20.88 -1.64 -27.90
N GLU A 50 21.22 -2.37 -26.84
CA GLU A 50 20.82 -3.76 -26.66
C GLU A 50 20.84 -4.14 -25.17
N ASN A 51 19.80 -4.83 -24.72
CA ASN A 51 19.71 -5.46 -23.41
C ASN A 51 18.77 -6.66 -23.51
N ALA A 52 19.29 -7.75 -24.05
CA ALA A 52 18.51 -8.92 -24.44
C ALA A 52 19.32 -10.20 -24.30
N VAL A 53 18.62 -11.33 -24.30
CA VAL A 53 19.24 -12.65 -24.46
C VAL A 53 19.45 -12.88 -25.97
N VAL A 54 20.70 -12.95 -26.40
CA VAL A 54 21.07 -12.98 -27.83
C VAL A 54 21.68 -14.34 -28.19
N PRO A 55 21.15 -15.04 -29.22
CA PRO A 55 21.76 -16.27 -29.74
C PRO A 55 23.21 -16.04 -30.18
N GLY A 56 24.12 -16.95 -29.81
CA GLY A 56 25.54 -16.83 -30.12
C GLY A 56 26.32 -15.87 -29.23
N ALA A 57 25.67 -15.20 -28.27
CA ALA A 57 26.31 -14.28 -27.35
C ALA A 57 26.77 -14.91 -26.04
N GLY A 58 26.45 -16.19 -25.79
CA GLY A 58 26.82 -16.96 -24.60
C GLY A 58 28.11 -17.77 -24.77
N VAL A 59 28.52 -18.41 -23.69
CA VAL A 59 29.68 -19.29 -23.62
C VAL A 59 29.47 -20.48 -24.56
N GLY A 60 30.49 -20.83 -25.33
CA GLY A 60 30.40 -21.91 -26.31
C GLY A 60 29.52 -21.62 -27.54
N GLY A 61 29.06 -20.37 -27.72
CA GLY A 61 28.23 -19.97 -28.87
C GLY A 61 26.73 -20.21 -28.68
N GLY A 62 26.28 -20.47 -27.44
CA GLY A 62 24.86 -20.50 -27.08
C GLY A 62 24.24 -19.10 -26.92
N PRO A 63 22.97 -19.00 -26.52
CA PRO A 63 22.36 -17.74 -26.09
C PRO A 63 23.08 -17.16 -24.86
N GLY A 64 23.12 -15.83 -24.74
CA GLY A 64 23.70 -15.16 -23.56
C GLY A 64 23.15 -13.74 -23.40
N ALA A 65 23.21 -13.19 -22.20
CA ALA A 65 22.76 -11.82 -21.95
C ALA A 65 23.76 -10.83 -22.54
N ARG A 66 23.33 -9.97 -23.46
CA ARG A 66 24.17 -8.93 -24.06
C ARG A 66 23.64 -7.55 -23.73
N LEU A 67 24.57 -6.68 -23.36
CA LEU A 67 24.34 -5.31 -22.97
C LEU A 67 25.23 -4.39 -23.82
N ARG A 68 24.61 -3.51 -24.61
CA ARG A 68 25.28 -2.47 -25.41
C ARG A 68 24.79 -1.09 -24.99
N LEU A 69 25.69 -0.29 -24.45
CA LEU A 69 25.38 0.95 -23.75
C LEU A 69 26.14 2.11 -24.39
N ALA A 70 25.45 3.05 -25.01
CA ALA A 70 26.04 4.30 -25.50
C ALA A 70 25.98 5.35 -24.39
N TYR A 71 27.14 5.81 -23.92
CA TYR A 71 27.23 6.78 -22.83
C TYR A 71 27.47 8.21 -23.34
N PRO A 72 26.96 9.23 -22.62
CA PRO A 72 27.24 10.63 -22.96
C PRO A 72 28.71 11.00 -22.73
N GLU A 73 29.13 12.14 -23.29
CA GLU A 73 30.47 12.71 -23.10
C GLU A 73 30.74 13.12 -21.63
N GLU A 74 29.69 13.58 -20.94
CA GLU A 74 29.73 13.97 -19.54
C GLU A 74 29.25 12.85 -18.63
N LEU A 75 30.14 12.35 -17.77
CA LEU A 75 29.88 11.29 -16.80
C LEU A 75 30.11 11.81 -15.38
N LYS A 76 29.15 11.55 -14.48
CA LYS A 76 29.22 11.93 -13.06
C LYS A 76 29.78 10.78 -12.20
N HIS A 77 29.61 9.54 -12.65
CA HIS A 77 29.93 8.33 -11.89
C HIS A 77 31.00 7.49 -12.59
N ARG A 78 31.79 6.76 -11.79
CA ARG A 78 32.84 5.87 -12.30
C ARG A 78 32.33 4.49 -12.71
N LEU A 79 31.10 4.15 -12.35
CA LEU A 79 30.47 2.86 -12.62
C LEU A 79 28.97 3.06 -12.86
N SER A 80 28.38 2.20 -13.67
CA SER A 80 26.93 2.04 -13.81
C SER A 80 26.55 0.59 -13.51
N TYR A 81 25.53 0.39 -12.67
CA TYR A 81 25.16 -0.90 -12.13
C TYR A 81 24.01 -1.49 -12.91
N PHE A 82 24.20 -2.70 -13.42
CA PHE A 82 23.18 -3.48 -14.11
C PHE A 82 22.93 -4.76 -13.33
N THR A 83 21.72 -4.92 -12.82
CA THR A 83 21.36 -5.99 -11.87
C THR A 83 20.58 -7.08 -12.57
N TYR A 84 21.08 -8.30 -12.46
CA TYR A 84 20.30 -9.50 -12.67
C TYR A 84 19.53 -9.82 -11.39
N THR A 85 18.20 -9.78 -11.43
CA THR A 85 17.36 -10.08 -10.26
C THR A 85 17.08 -11.58 -10.15
N LEU A 86 17.38 -12.18 -9.01
CA LEU A 86 17.07 -13.58 -8.76
C LEU A 86 15.55 -13.78 -8.65
N LYS A 87 15.03 -14.83 -9.29
CA LYS A 87 13.61 -15.24 -9.14
C LYS A 87 13.27 -15.59 -7.70
N GLU A 88 14.20 -16.24 -7.00
CA GLU A 88 14.12 -16.48 -5.56
C GLU A 88 15.41 -15.98 -4.88
N PRO A 89 15.32 -15.13 -3.84
CA PRO A 89 16.50 -14.67 -3.13
C PRO A 89 17.35 -15.84 -2.60
N MET A 90 18.68 -15.72 -2.73
CA MET A 90 19.61 -16.72 -2.23
C MET A 90 19.98 -16.43 -0.77
N PRO A 91 19.69 -17.31 0.19
CA PRO A 91 20.16 -17.14 1.56
C PRO A 91 21.69 -17.13 1.63
N VAL A 92 22.25 -16.24 2.45
CA VAL A 92 23.69 -16.28 2.76
C VAL A 92 23.89 -17.34 3.84
N ILE A 93 24.34 -18.54 3.44
CA ILE A 93 24.52 -19.71 4.30
C ILE A 93 26.00 -20.12 4.39
N PRO A 94 26.45 -20.77 5.49
CA PRO A 94 27.84 -21.20 5.67
C PRO A 94 28.41 -22.06 4.52
N GLU A 95 27.53 -22.81 3.86
CA GLU A 95 27.85 -23.69 2.76
C GLU A 95 28.12 -22.93 1.45
N LEU A 96 27.71 -21.66 1.33
CA LEU A 96 27.94 -20.84 0.14
C LEU A 96 29.44 -20.50 -0.01
N LYS A 97 30.10 -21.14 -0.98
CA LYS A 97 31.54 -20.99 -1.19
C LYS A 97 31.88 -20.01 -2.31
N GLU A 98 31.02 -19.90 -3.31
CA GLU A 98 31.33 -19.12 -4.51
C GLU A 98 30.10 -18.42 -5.08
N ILE A 99 30.30 -17.18 -5.53
CA ILE A 99 29.39 -16.48 -6.45
C ILE A 99 30.21 -16.09 -7.66
N SER A 100 29.77 -16.45 -8.86
CA SER A 100 30.49 -16.09 -10.09
C SER A 100 29.55 -15.85 -11.27
N PHE A 101 30.08 -15.18 -12.29
CA PHE A 101 29.52 -15.15 -13.63
C PHE A 101 30.64 -15.15 -14.65
N ARG A 102 30.33 -15.50 -15.90
CA ARG A 102 31.23 -15.28 -17.03
C ARG A 102 30.91 -13.98 -17.73
N VAL A 103 31.95 -13.30 -18.17
CA VAL A 103 31.85 -12.03 -18.88
C VAL A 103 32.82 -11.95 -20.03
N LYS A 104 32.37 -11.33 -21.11
CA LYS A 104 33.17 -10.86 -22.23
C LYS A 104 32.82 -9.40 -22.45
N ALA A 105 33.78 -8.49 -22.37
CA ALA A 105 33.49 -7.06 -22.39
C ALA A 105 34.61 -6.22 -22.99
N ASN A 106 34.28 -5.12 -23.67
CA ASN A 106 35.26 -4.15 -24.14
C ASN A 106 35.64 -3.09 -23.09
N VAL A 107 35.03 -3.16 -21.90
CA VAL A 107 35.25 -2.27 -20.75
C VAL A 107 35.48 -3.10 -19.48
N PRO A 108 36.10 -2.55 -18.42
CA PRO A 108 36.16 -3.22 -17.13
C PRO A 108 34.77 -3.45 -16.54
N VAL A 109 34.58 -4.62 -15.92
CA VAL A 109 33.33 -5.04 -15.29
C VAL A 109 33.62 -5.59 -13.90
N HIS A 110 32.83 -5.21 -12.90
CA HIS A 110 32.98 -5.66 -11.52
C HIS A 110 31.75 -6.44 -11.04
N LEU A 111 31.98 -7.51 -10.27
CA LEU A 111 30.93 -8.20 -9.55
C LEU A 111 30.58 -7.41 -8.28
N LYS A 112 29.29 -7.21 -8.05
CA LYS A 112 28.74 -6.68 -6.82
C LYS A 112 27.58 -7.54 -6.36
N VAL A 113 27.45 -7.69 -5.04
CA VAL A 113 26.42 -8.55 -4.44
C VAL A 113 25.51 -7.69 -3.56
N PRO A 114 24.26 -7.42 -3.97
CA PRO A 114 23.27 -6.77 -3.13
C PRO A 114 22.81 -7.71 -2.01
N ILE A 115 22.89 -7.24 -0.77
CA ILE A 115 22.55 -7.98 0.45
C ILE A 115 21.29 -7.36 1.08
N GLY A 116 20.18 -8.08 0.98
CA GLY A 116 18.95 -7.84 1.74
C GLY A 116 18.99 -8.50 3.13
N PRO A 117 18.20 -8.01 4.10
CA PRO A 117 17.31 -6.86 4.02
C PRO A 117 18.02 -5.51 4.23
N TYR A 118 19.35 -5.51 4.37
CA TYR A 118 20.11 -4.33 4.80
C TYR A 118 20.28 -3.24 3.74
N GLY A 119 20.06 -3.56 2.47
CA GLY A 119 20.33 -2.64 1.36
C GLY A 119 21.83 -2.39 1.14
N PHE A 120 22.68 -3.30 1.63
CA PHE A 120 24.13 -3.21 1.46
C PHE A 120 24.54 -3.77 0.11
N ILE A 121 25.65 -3.28 -0.45
CA ILE A 121 26.25 -3.84 -1.66
C ILE A 121 27.68 -4.24 -1.31
N TYR A 122 27.98 -5.54 -1.40
CA TYR A 122 29.34 -6.03 -1.30
C TYR A 122 30.08 -5.79 -2.62
N HIS A 123 31.32 -5.30 -2.51
CA HIS A 123 32.16 -4.98 -3.67
C HIS A 123 33.15 -6.11 -3.90
N ALA A 124 32.91 -6.93 -4.92
CA ALA A 124 33.78 -8.06 -5.26
C ALA A 124 34.80 -7.66 -6.36
N PRO A 125 35.78 -8.55 -6.65
CA PRO A 125 36.72 -8.35 -7.75
C PRO A 125 36.02 -8.19 -9.11
N GLY A 126 36.73 -7.61 -10.08
CA GLY A 126 36.25 -7.46 -11.45
C GLY A 126 37.22 -8.05 -12.48
N ALA A 127 36.81 -8.00 -13.74
CA ALA A 127 37.62 -8.32 -14.91
C ALA A 127 37.90 -7.06 -15.73
N GLY A 128 39.09 -7.00 -16.34
CA GLY A 128 39.43 -5.98 -17.33
C GLY A 128 38.78 -6.25 -18.69
N PRO A 129 38.95 -5.35 -19.67
CA PRO A 129 38.48 -5.57 -21.04
C PRO A 129 39.09 -6.83 -21.67
N SER A 130 38.26 -7.66 -22.28
CA SER A 130 38.68 -8.87 -22.98
C SER A 130 37.64 -9.29 -24.02
N GLN A 131 38.12 -9.72 -25.18
CA GLN A 131 37.30 -10.38 -26.21
C GLN A 131 37.15 -11.90 -25.96
N GLU A 132 37.92 -12.44 -25.03
CA GLU A 132 37.80 -13.81 -24.51
C GLU A 132 36.95 -13.83 -23.24
N TRP A 133 36.21 -14.92 -23.04
CA TRP A 133 35.40 -15.11 -21.83
C TRP A 133 36.26 -15.22 -20.57
N GLN A 134 35.96 -14.39 -19.58
CA GLN A 134 36.59 -14.40 -18.26
C GLN A 134 35.56 -14.81 -17.21
N ARG A 135 35.98 -15.55 -16.18
CA ARG A 135 35.15 -15.84 -15.01
C ARG A 135 35.47 -14.83 -13.92
N VAL A 136 34.46 -14.09 -13.47
CA VAL A 136 34.56 -13.19 -12.31
C VAL A 136 34.00 -13.92 -11.11
N THR A 137 34.81 -14.08 -10.07
CA THR A 137 34.47 -14.93 -8.92
C THR A 137 34.68 -14.19 -7.60
N LEU A 138 33.67 -14.24 -6.74
CA LEU A 138 33.80 -14.05 -5.30
C LEU A 138 34.01 -15.42 -4.64
N ALA A 139 35.26 -15.74 -4.34
CA ALA A 139 35.62 -16.92 -3.57
C ALA A 139 35.34 -16.71 -2.08
N ARG A 140 35.15 -17.80 -1.32
CA ARG A 140 34.81 -17.76 0.12
C ARG A 140 33.60 -16.84 0.40
N ALA A 141 32.60 -16.93 -0.47
CA ALA A 141 31.49 -15.99 -0.50
C ALA A 141 30.81 -15.78 0.86
N TYR A 142 30.51 -16.85 1.62
CA TYR A 142 29.96 -16.69 2.97
C TYR A 142 30.85 -15.87 3.91
N ASP A 143 32.14 -16.17 4.00
CA ASP A 143 33.06 -15.50 4.92
C ASP A 143 33.20 -14.01 4.59
N GLU A 144 33.30 -13.69 3.30
CA GLU A 144 33.42 -12.31 2.82
C GLU A 144 32.15 -11.50 3.08
N LEU A 145 30.99 -12.08 2.76
CA LEU A 145 29.70 -11.44 3.00
C LEU A 145 29.42 -11.30 4.50
N LYS A 146 29.78 -12.30 5.31
CA LYS A 146 29.69 -12.23 6.78
C LYS A 146 30.57 -11.12 7.33
N ALA A 147 31.85 -11.10 6.95
CA ALA A 147 32.78 -10.07 7.41
C ALA A 147 32.33 -8.66 6.97
N TRP A 148 31.72 -8.55 5.79
CA TRP A 148 31.11 -7.30 5.34
C TRP A 148 29.91 -6.87 6.20
N CYS A 149 28.99 -7.79 6.49
CA CYS A 149 27.84 -7.52 7.36
C CYS A 149 28.31 -7.11 8.77
N ASP A 150 29.27 -7.83 9.35
CA ASP A 150 29.81 -7.56 10.68
C ASP A 150 30.45 -6.16 10.74
N ARG A 151 31.22 -5.76 9.72
CA ARG A 151 31.77 -4.39 9.60
C ARG A 151 30.69 -3.32 9.49
N GLY A 152 29.54 -3.66 8.90
CA GLY A 152 28.36 -2.82 8.82
C GLY A 152 27.45 -2.87 10.05
N GLY A 153 27.84 -3.58 11.12
CA GLY A 153 27.04 -3.73 12.34
C GLY A 153 25.77 -4.56 12.15
N ARG A 154 25.74 -5.46 11.15
CA ARG A 154 24.59 -6.32 10.83
C ARG A 154 24.98 -7.79 10.95
N SER A 155 24.03 -8.64 11.34
CA SER A 155 24.24 -10.09 11.35
C SER A 155 24.17 -10.66 9.94
N VAL A 156 25.01 -11.64 9.61
CA VAL A 156 24.83 -12.42 8.37
C VAL A 156 23.62 -13.36 8.47
N GLU A 157 23.20 -13.71 9.69
CA GLU A 157 22.01 -14.54 9.90
C GLU A 157 20.77 -13.80 9.39
N GLY A 158 19.99 -14.45 8.52
CA GLY A 158 18.84 -13.85 7.85
C GLY A 158 19.18 -13.02 6.60
N ALA A 159 20.45 -12.81 6.27
CA ALA A 159 20.85 -12.09 5.06
C ALA A 159 20.55 -12.90 3.79
N PHE A 160 20.18 -12.24 2.70
CA PHE A 160 19.97 -12.83 1.38
C PHE A 160 20.54 -11.98 0.27
N ILE A 161 20.88 -12.65 -0.82
CA ILE A 161 21.26 -12.03 -2.08
C ILE A 161 20.00 -11.92 -2.92
N THR A 162 19.68 -10.71 -3.37
CA THR A 162 18.49 -10.45 -4.21
C THR A 162 18.79 -10.53 -5.71
N GLY A 163 20.06 -10.47 -6.07
CA GLY A 163 20.50 -10.38 -7.46
C GLY A 163 22.01 -10.39 -7.58
N ILE A 164 22.51 -10.23 -8.79
CA ILE A 164 23.92 -10.01 -9.10
C ILE A 164 24.04 -8.68 -9.81
N ILE A 165 24.87 -7.78 -9.27
CA ILE A 165 25.15 -6.50 -9.90
C ILE A 165 26.42 -6.65 -10.75
N VAL A 166 26.25 -6.30 -12.02
CA VAL A 166 27.30 -6.18 -13.02
C VAL A 166 27.61 -4.68 -13.12
N ALA A 167 28.66 -4.25 -12.43
CA ALA A 167 29.07 -2.86 -12.44
C ALA A 167 30.02 -2.59 -13.61
N VAL A 168 29.51 -1.88 -14.60
CA VAL A 168 30.19 -1.57 -15.86
C VAL A 168 30.90 -0.23 -15.71
N VAL A 169 32.16 -0.13 -16.16
CA VAL A 169 32.84 1.17 -16.27
C VAL A 169 32.35 1.88 -17.54
N PRO A 170 31.72 3.07 -17.43
CA PRO A 170 31.18 3.80 -18.57
C PRO A 170 32.30 4.38 -19.46
N THR A 171 32.03 4.49 -20.76
CA THR A 171 32.94 5.02 -21.78
C THR A 171 32.46 6.38 -22.28
N LYS A 172 33.22 7.45 -22.02
CA LYS A 172 32.85 8.82 -22.47
C LYS A 172 32.68 8.86 -23.99
N GLY A 173 31.48 9.21 -24.45
CA GLY A 173 31.15 9.27 -25.89
C GLY A 173 31.26 7.94 -26.63
N GLY A 174 31.40 6.82 -25.92
CA GLY A 174 31.65 5.49 -26.47
C GLY A 174 30.54 4.49 -26.17
N VAL A 175 30.68 3.30 -26.75
CA VAL A 175 29.77 2.16 -26.52
C VAL A 175 30.47 1.13 -25.64
N ALA A 176 29.89 0.85 -24.47
CA ALA A 176 30.27 -0.28 -23.64
C ALA A 176 29.48 -1.51 -24.08
N GLU A 177 30.19 -2.57 -24.45
CA GLU A 177 29.64 -3.86 -24.86
C GLU A 177 30.05 -4.92 -23.83
N VAL A 178 29.04 -5.55 -23.22
CA VAL A 178 29.21 -6.54 -22.15
C VAL A 178 28.29 -7.73 -22.43
N SER A 179 28.87 -8.91 -22.60
CA SER A 179 28.14 -10.18 -22.66
C SER A 179 28.35 -10.95 -21.36
N ILE A 180 27.28 -11.52 -20.82
CA ILE A 180 27.23 -12.18 -19.52
C ILE A 180 26.56 -13.53 -19.66
N ASP A 181 27.11 -14.52 -18.97
CA ASP A 181 26.58 -15.87 -18.98
C ASP A 181 26.98 -16.63 -17.70
N GLU A 182 26.41 -17.81 -17.48
CA GLU A 182 26.69 -18.74 -16.40
C GLU A 182 26.71 -18.09 -15.00
N ILE A 183 25.69 -17.31 -14.66
CA ILE A 183 25.55 -16.76 -13.30
C ILE A 183 25.38 -17.93 -12.35
N THR A 184 26.36 -18.15 -11.47
CA THR A 184 26.46 -19.36 -10.66
C THR A 184 26.66 -19.02 -9.19
N MET A 185 25.96 -19.74 -8.33
CA MET A 185 26.21 -19.77 -6.89
C MET A 185 26.46 -21.22 -6.48
N ALA A 186 27.66 -21.49 -5.98
CA ALA A 186 28.08 -22.85 -5.63
C ALA A 186 28.49 -22.93 -4.15
N GLY A 187 28.25 -24.09 -3.57
CA GLY A 187 28.56 -24.37 -2.17
C GLY A 187 29.21 -25.72 -1.95
N SER A 188 29.46 -26.06 -0.70
CA SER A 188 29.89 -27.41 -0.31
C SER A 188 28.76 -28.44 -0.50
N GLU A 189 29.08 -29.73 -0.36
CA GLU A 189 28.06 -30.78 -0.31
C GLU A 189 26.96 -30.46 0.71
N GLY A 190 25.69 -30.58 0.30
CA GLY A 190 24.51 -30.25 1.11
C GLY A 190 24.06 -28.79 1.00
N ALA A 191 24.79 -27.93 0.29
CA ALA A 191 24.47 -26.51 0.17
C ALA A 191 23.08 -26.25 -0.43
N ARG A 192 22.64 -27.07 -1.38
CA ARG A 192 21.31 -26.93 -1.98
C ARG A 192 20.19 -27.25 -0.98
N ALA A 193 20.39 -28.29 -0.16
CA ALA A 193 19.47 -28.65 0.91
C ALA A 193 19.43 -27.56 2.00
N ALA A 194 20.59 -27.08 2.44
CA ALA A 194 20.71 -26.01 3.42
C ALA A 194 20.05 -24.70 2.94
N ALA A 195 20.26 -24.33 1.67
CA ALA A 195 19.60 -23.16 1.08
C ALA A 195 18.08 -23.33 1.04
N ARG A 196 17.59 -24.54 0.70
CA ARG A 196 16.15 -24.86 0.71
C ARG A 196 15.56 -24.81 2.12
N GLU A 197 16.23 -25.40 3.10
CA GLU A 197 15.79 -25.38 4.51
C GLU A 197 15.77 -23.97 5.07
N GLU A 198 16.80 -23.15 4.80
CA GLU A 198 16.83 -21.76 5.23
C GLU A 198 15.73 -20.93 4.53
N ARG A 199 15.43 -21.18 3.24
CA ARG A 199 14.26 -20.59 2.57
C ARG A 199 12.96 -20.97 3.26
N ILE A 200 12.77 -22.24 3.61
CA ILE A 200 11.59 -22.72 4.34
C ILE A 200 11.52 -22.08 5.72
N ARG A 201 12.62 -22.04 6.47
CA ARG A 201 12.72 -21.42 7.79
C ARG A 201 12.35 -19.93 7.72
N ARG A 202 12.80 -19.21 6.69
CA ARG A 202 12.43 -17.80 6.48
C ARG A 202 10.95 -17.62 6.16
N ARG A 203 10.40 -18.41 5.25
CA ARG A 203 8.97 -18.38 4.88
C ARG A 203 8.07 -18.79 6.06
N THR A 204 8.55 -19.64 6.95
CA THR A 204 7.79 -20.12 8.12
C THR A 204 8.09 -19.35 9.41
N ARG A 205 9.09 -18.45 9.42
CA ARG A 205 9.35 -17.53 10.53
C ARG A 205 8.14 -16.62 10.69
N LYS A 206 7.70 -16.46 11.94
CA LYS A 206 6.58 -15.59 12.29
C LYS A 206 7.03 -14.53 13.27
N VAL A 207 6.36 -13.39 13.24
CA VAL A 207 6.45 -12.34 14.27
C VAL A 207 5.13 -12.37 15.03
N ARG A 208 5.20 -12.53 16.35
CA ARG A 208 4.02 -12.55 17.23
C ARG A 208 3.71 -11.13 17.71
N VAL A 209 2.66 -10.54 17.16
CA VAL A 209 2.21 -9.19 17.49
C VAL A 209 1.07 -9.29 18.49
N SER A 210 1.27 -8.75 19.69
CA SER A 210 0.29 -8.77 20.77
C SER A 210 -0.29 -7.38 21.02
N VAL A 211 -1.61 -7.32 21.15
CA VAL A 211 -2.35 -6.11 21.50
C VAL A 211 -3.06 -6.32 22.82
N VAL A 212 -3.12 -5.25 23.62
CA VAL A 212 -3.69 -5.29 24.96
C VAL A 212 -5.05 -4.60 24.96
N SER A 213 -6.01 -5.24 25.60
CA SER A 213 -7.27 -4.65 26.04
C SER A 213 -7.21 -4.46 27.56
N GLN A 214 -7.04 -3.22 28.03
CA GLN A 214 -7.04 -2.91 29.48
C GLN A 214 -8.43 -2.60 29.99
N ILE A 215 -8.69 -2.77 31.28
CA ILE A 215 -9.96 -2.33 31.86
C ILE A 215 -9.97 -0.81 31.99
N TRP A 216 -11.01 -0.15 31.47
CA TRP A 216 -11.23 1.29 31.67
C TRP A 216 -11.72 1.57 33.10
N SER A 217 -10.81 1.51 34.07
CA SER A 217 -11.04 1.90 35.45
C SER A 217 -9.77 2.54 36.04
N ASP A 218 -9.83 2.97 37.29
CA ASP A 218 -8.64 3.49 37.98
C ASP A 218 -7.68 2.34 38.36
N GLU A 219 -8.22 1.17 38.73
CA GLU A 219 -7.45 -0.04 39.05
C GLU A 219 -6.80 -0.64 37.79
N GLY A 220 -7.52 -0.64 36.66
CA GLY A 220 -7.06 -1.16 35.38
C GLY A 220 -5.99 -0.31 34.68
N ARG A 221 -5.72 0.90 35.20
CA ARG A 221 -4.73 1.86 34.68
C ARG A 221 -3.66 2.21 35.70
N THR A 222 -3.34 1.26 36.58
CA THR A 222 -2.18 1.31 37.45
C THR A 222 -0.95 0.74 36.75
N LEU A 223 0.25 1.12 37.20
CA LEU A 223 1.49 0.54 36.68
C LEU A 223 1.50 -0.99 36.83
N GLU A 224 1.10 -1.51 38.00
CA GLU A 224 1.07 -2.96 38.26
C GLU A 224 0.18 -3.69 37.23
N ALA A 225 -1.05 -3.21 37.00
CA ALA A 225 -1.97 -3.79 36.03
C ALA A 225 -1.41 -3.76 34.59
N VAL A 226 -0.63 -2.73 34.24
CA VAL A 226 0.05 -2.64 32.94
C VAL A 226 1.16 -3.69 32.83
N LEU A 227 2.01 -3.82 33.86
CA LEU A 227 3.10 -4.80 33.87
C LEU A 227 2.56 -6.23 33.82
N GLU A 228 1.43 -6.52 34.49
CA GLU A 228 0.74 -7.81 34.40
C GLU A 228 0.28 -8.14 32.97
N LYS A 229 -0.20 -7.15 32.20
CA LYS A 229 -0.59 -7.37 30.80
C LYS A 229 0.60 -7.60 29.89
N ILE A 230 1.75 -6.98 30.16
CA ILE A 230 3.01 -7.32 29.48
C ILE A 230 3.41 -8.76 29.80
N ASP A 231 3.29 -9.18 31.06
CA ASP A 231 3.57 -10.56 31.47
C ASP A 231 2.62 -11.59 30.82
N GLU A 232 1.34 -11.25 30.68
CA GLU A 232 0.35 -12.05 29.94
C GLU A 232 0.75 -12.20 28.46
N ALA A 233 1.09 -11.10 27.79
CA ALA A 233 1.52 -11.14 26.39
C ALA A 233 2.83 -11.92 26.20
N ALA A 234 3.77 -11.79 27.16
CA ALA A 234 5.01 -12.58 27.14
C ALA A 234 4.74 -14.09 27.27
N ARG A 235 3.76 -14.50 28.10
CA ARG A 235 3.33 -15.91 28.21
C ARG A 235 2.72 -16.44 26.91
N ASP A 236 2.05 -15.58 26.14
CA ASP A 236 1.57 -15.89 24.79
C ASP A 236 2.70 -15.89 23.72
N GLY A 237 3.92 -15.58 24.14
CA GLY A 237 5.10 -15.55 23.28
C GLY A 237 5.20 -14.30 22.41
N ALA A 238 4.70 -13.14 22.85
CA ALA A 238 4.84 -11.90 22.09
C ALA A 238 6.28 -11.66 21.61
N ASP A 239 6.45 -11.23 20.36
CA ASP A 239 7.68 -10.58 19.89
C ASP A 239 7.61 -9.07 20.12
N ILE A 240 6.41 -8.51 20.00
CA ILE A 240 6.09 -7.12 20.28
C ILE A 240 4.72 -6.99 20.96
N VAL A 241 4.62 -6.10 21.95
CA VAL A 241 3.38 -5.80 22.68
C VAL A 241 3.04 -4.33 22.52
N SER A 242 1.78 -4.02 22.20
CA SER A 242 1.25 -2.66 22.22
C SER A 242 0.35 -2.44 23.43
N LEU A 243 0.48 -1.28 24.07
CA LEU A 243 -0.38 -0.84 25.17
C LEU A 243 -1.37 0.24 24.71
N PRO A 244 -2.55 0.36 25.36
CA PRO A 244 -3.53 1.40 25.06
C PRO A 244 -3.04 2.82 25.35
N MET A 245 -3.75 3.82 24.84
CA MET A 245 -3.41 5.23 25.09
C MET A 245 -3.57 5.56 26.57
N GLU A 246 -2.60 6.27 27.14
CA GLU A 246 -2.52 6.60 28.57
C GLU A 246 -2.71 5.36 29.46
N CYS A 247 -1.96 4.28 29.17
CA CYS A 247 -2.12 2.98 29.83
C CYS A 247 -1.93 3.02 31.35
N VAL A 248 -1.21 4.03 31.84
CA VAL A 248 -1.14 4.41 33.26
C VAL A 248 -1.79 5.78 33.44
N LYS A 249 -2.75 5.89 34.37
CA LYS A 249 -3.34 7.16 34.76
C LYS A 249 -2.31 7.97 35.57
N THR A 250 -1.85 9.08 35.02
CA THR A 250 -0.86 9.97 35.63
C THR A 250 -1.05 11.42 35.15
N GLU A 251 -0.59 12.38 35.94
CA GLU A 251 -0.49 13.80 35.54
C GLU A 251 0.63 14.06 34.52
N GLY A 252 1.47 13.04 34.28
CA GLY A 252 2.55 13.04 33.30
C GLY A 252 3.94 13.06 33.95
N GLU A 253 4.89 12.38 33.29
CA GLU A 253 6.29 12.31 33.72
C GLU A 253 7.22 12.49 32.50
N PRO A 254 8.51 12.82 32.66
CA PRO A 254 9.45 12.78 31.55
C PRO A 254 9.60 11.36 31.00
N ILE A 255 9.94 11.26 29.71
CA ILE A 255 10.32 9.98 29.08
C ILE A 255 11.76 10.10 28.58
N PRO A 256 12.73 9.36 29.15
CA PRO A 256 12.57 8.33 30.21
C PRO A 256 12.18 8.87 31.60
N GLY A 257 11.43 8.06 32.34
CA GLY A 257 10.91 8.33 33.69
C GLY A 257 10.45 7.04 34.39
N PRO A 258 9.99 7.09 35.65
CA PRO A 258 9.67 5.90 36.45
C PRO A 258 8.75 4.87 35.78
N ILE A 259 7.63 5.29 35.19
CA ILE A 259 6.68 4.40 34.50
C ILE A 259 7.32 3.80 33.25
N SER A 260 7.92 4.64 32.41
CA SER A 260 8.54 4.18 31.16
C SER A 260 9.73 3.25 31.40
N GLN A 261 10.52 3.46 32.46
CA GLN A 261 11.61 2.59 32.88
C GLN A 261 11.11 1.26 33.43
N ALA A 262 10.02 1.23 34.22
CA ALA A 262 9.44 -0.01 34.71
C ALA A 262 8.90 -0.89 33.55
N ILE A 263 8.28 -0.26 32.55
CA ILE A 263 7.85 -0.93 31.31
C ILE A 263 9.07 -1.47 30.53
N ALA A 264 10.13 -0.67 30.41
CA ALA A 264 11.37 -1.09 29.75
C ALA A 264 12.04 -2.28 30.47
N ALA A 265 12.02 -2.30 31.80
CA ALA A 265 12.53 -3.42 32.59
C ALA A 265 11.73 -4.72 32.34
N ARG A 266 10.41 -4.64 32.13
CA ARG A 266 9.61 -5.80 31.71
C ARG A 266 9.91 -6.25 30.28
N ALA A 267 10.14 -5.31 29.36
CA ALA A 267 10.60 -5.62 28.00
C ALA A 267 11.91 -6.42 28.03
N ALA A 268 12.90 -5.97 28.81
CA ALA A 268 14.18 -6.67 29.01
C ALA A 268 14.01 -8.06 29.64
N LYS A 269 13.20 -8.15 30.71
CA LYS A 269 12.94 -9.41 31.43
C LYS A 269 12.45 -10.51 30.49
N HIS A 270 11.55 -10.16 29.56
CA HIS A 270 10.93 -11.11 28.64
C HIS A 270 11.60 -11.16 27.27
N LYS A 271 12.57 -10.27 27.00
CA LYS A 271 13.25 -10.12 25.70
C LYS A 271 12.29 -9.82 24.55
N ILE A 272 11.30 -8.97 24.81
CA ILE A 272 10.26 -8.58 23.86
C ILE A 272 10.32 -7.08 23.58
N TRP A 273 9.82 -6.64 22.42
CA TRP A 273 9.57 -5.23 22.18
C TRP A 273 8.29 -4.80 22.90
N VAL A 274 8.26 -3.58 23.44
CA VAL A 274 7.05 -3.02 24.04
C VAL A 274 6.83 -1.59 23.57
N VAL A 275 5.62 -1.30 23.09
CA VAL A 275 5.13 0.06 22.85
C VAL A 275 4.26 0.48 24.03
N GLY A 276 4.80 1.34 24.89
CA GLY A 276 4.05 2.00 25.96
C GLY A 276 3.46 3.33 25.50
N ASN A 277 2.43 3.82 26.20
CA ASN A 277 1.85 5.14 25.95
C ASN A 277 1.41 5.82 27.25
N ILE A 278 1.91 7.03 27.53
CA ILE A 278 1.60 7.81 28.74
C ILE A 278 1.53 9.31 28.43
N ARG A 279 1.07 10.11 29.40
CA ARG A 279 1.30 11.55 29.38
C ARG A 279 2.77 11.86 29.63
N GLU A 280 3.36 12.66 28.76
CA GLU A 280 4.74 13.13 28.89
C GLU A 280 4.75 14.59 29.35
N ALA A 281 5.54 14.87 30.40
CA ALA A 281 5.80 16.22 30.88
C ALA A 281 7.21 16.67 30.47
N GLU A 282 7.30 17.79 29.73
CA GLU A 282 8.57 18.43 29.37
C GLU A 282 8.48 19.93 29.62
N GLY A 283 8.99 20.37 30.78
CA GLY A 283 8.79 21.73 31.26
C GLY A 283 7.30 22.03 31.45
N GLU A 284 6.82 23.11 30.83
CA GLU A 284 5.40 23.50 30.83
C GLU A 284 4.55 22.70 29.83
N LYS A 285 5.17 22.03 28.85
CA LYS A 285 4.46 21.28 27.82
C LYS A 285 3.94 19.94 28.34
N ARG A 286 2.80 19.51 27.81
CA ARG A 286 2.14 18.25 28.12
C ARG A 286 1.75 17.53 26.84
N PHE A 287 2.37 16.38 26.59
CA PHE A 287 2.10 15.56 25.41
C PHE A 287 1.40 14.25 25.80
N VAL A 288 0.79 13.59 24.81
CA VAL A 288 0.51 12.15 24.87
C VAL A 288 1.52 11.46 23.97
N THR A 289 2.29 10.53 24.52
CA THR A 289 3.49 10.00 23.89
C THR A 289 3.50 8.48 23.92
N SER A 290 3.65 7.87 22.74
CA SER A 290 4.04 6.46 22.62
C SER A 290 5.56 6.34 22.62
N PHE A 291 6.12 5.35 23.32
CA PHE A 291 7.56 5.10 23.35
C PHE A 291 7.85 3.62 23.10
N LEU A 292 8.98 3.34 22.43
CA LEU A 292 9.40 2.00 22.05
C LEU A 292 10.55 1.53 22.94
N CYS A 293 10.30 0.47 23.69
CA CYS A 293 11.32 -0.29 24.42
C CYS A 293 11.81 -1.45 23.56
N ASP A 294 13.13 -1.58 23.43
CA ASP A 294 13.76 -2.74 22.79
C ASP A 294 13.79 -3.97 23.70
N ARG A 295 14.24 -5.10 23.12
CA ARG A 295 14.35 -6.38 23.82
C ARG A 295 15.38 -6.36 24.98
N ALA A 296 16.25 -5.34 25.05
CA ALA A 296 17.22 -5.14 26.12
C ALA A 296 16.71 -4.15 27.19
N GLY A 297 15.51 -3.57 27.01
CA GLY A 297 14.92 -2.58 27.91
C GLY A 297 15.43 -1.16 27.69
N GLN A 298 16.04 -0.85 26.55
CA GLN A 298 16.37 0.52 26.19
C GLN A 298 15.17 1.18 25.52
N ILE A 299 14.88 2.44 25.86
CA ILE A 299 13.88 3.24 25.15
C ILE A 299 14.57 3.81 23.90
N VAL A 300 14.32 3.21 22.74
CA VAL A 300 15.02 3.52 21.49
C VAL A 300 14.32 4.57 20.63
N GLY A 301 13.13 5.02 21.03
CA GLY A 301 12.39 6.06 20.32
C GLY A 301 11.06 6.43 20.97
N LYS A 302 10.53 7.60 20.59
CA LYS A 302 9.22 8.08 21.02
C LYS A 302 8.49 8.79 19.88
N TYR A 303 7.16 8.74 19.92
CA TYR A 303 6.25 9.47 19.06
C TYR A 303 5.28 10.26 19.93
N ARG A 304 5.34 11.60 19.83
CA ARG A 304 4.36 12.51 20.42
C ARG A 304 3.20 12.66 19.45
N LYS A 305 1.97 12.51 19.94
CA LYS A 305 0.75 12.63 19.14
C LYS A 305 0.79 13.90 18.26
N SER A 306 0.63 13.73 16.95
CA SER A 306 0.90 14.79 15.97
C SER A 306 -0.33 15.62 15.62
N HIS A 307 -1.53 15.04 15.78
CA HIS A 307 -2.82 15.68 15.50
C HIS A 307 -3.76 15.55 16.70
N LYS A 308 -4.76 16.43 16.82
CA LYS A 308 -5.75 16.36 17.89
C LYS A 308 -7.06 17.00 17.47
N MET A 309 -8.18 16.48 17.95
CA MET A 309 -9.51 17.08 17.82
C MET A 309 -9.61 18.39 18.64
N PRO A 310 -10.55 19.30 18.32
CA PRO A 310 -10.63 20.61 18.98
C PRO A 310 -10.84 20.55 20.50
N ASP A 311 -11.42 19.47 21.02
CA ASP A 311 -11.69 19.26 22.44
C ASP A 311 -10.53 18.61 23.21
N GLU A 312 -9.43 18.30 22.53
CA GLU A 312 -8.26 17.65 23.10
C GLU A 312 -7.27 18.68 23.68
N THR A 313 -7.01 18.59 24.98
CA THR A 313 -6.07 19.47 25.71
C THR A 313 -4.69 18.82 25.92
N MET A 314 -3.79 19.02 24.96
CA MET A 314 -2.36 18.65 24.98
C MET A 314 -1.58 19.48 23.95
N ASP A 315 -0.27 19.54 24.12
CA ASP A 315 0.68 19.93 23.08
C ASP A 315 0.83 18.81 22.03
N LEU A 316 1.21 19.20 20.81
CA LEU A 316 1.40 18.29 19.68
C LEU A 316 2.88 18.04 19.40
N GLY A 317 3.20 16.81 18.98
CA GLY A 317 4.44 16.50 18.31
C GLY A 317 4.51 17.09 16.90
N ASP A 318 5.70 17.16 16.33
CA ASP A 318 6.01 17.79 15.05
C ASP A 318 6.72 16.84 14.07
N ASP A 319 6.66 15.53 14.31
CA ASP A 319 7.23 14.51 13.43
C ASP A 319 6.35 13.24 13.36
N LEU A 320 6.55 12.46 12.29
CA LEU A 320 5.96 11.16 12.04
C LEU A 320 7.10 10.12 11.85
N PRO A 321 7.82 9.74 12.93
CA PRO A 321 8.97 8.83 12.84
C PRO A 321 8.57 7.37 12.62
N VAL A 322 9.49 6.61 12.01
CA VAL A 322 9.45 5.13 11.92
C VAL A 322 10.66 4.55 12.65
N PHE A 323 10.49 3.38 13.25
CA PHE A 323 11.47 2.79 14.16
C PHE A 323 11.91 1.42 13.65
N GLN A 324 13.22 1.15 13.68
CA GLN A 324 13.78 -0.11 13.23
C GLN A 324 13.70 -1.18 14.34
N THR A 325 13.15 -2.35 14.01
CA THR A 325 13.23 -3.57 14.85
C THR A 325 14.07 -4.66 14.15
N ASP A 326 14.23 -5.81 14.80
CA ASP A 326 14.87 -7.00 14.23
C ASP A 326 14.04 -7.72 13.14
N PHE A 327 12.79 -7.29 12.93
CA PHE A 327 11.88 -7.87 11.94
C PHE A 327 11.35 -6.88 10.91
N GLY A 328 11.44 -5.57 11.12
CA GLY A 328 11.00 -4.58 10.14
C GLY A 328 10.97 -3.17 10.72
N LYS A 329 10.54 -2.19 9.92
CA LYS A 329 10.24 -0.86 10.45
C LYS A 329 8.80 -0.83 10.96
N ILE A 330 8.59 -0.22 12.12
CA ILE A 330 7.28 -0.04 12.73
C ILE A 330 6.98 1.45 12.90
N ALA A 331 5.71 1.80 12.99
CA ALA A 331 5.25 3.14 13.33
C ALA A 331 4.26 3.09 14.50
N MET A 332 4.03 4.24 15.13
CA MET A 332 3.15 4.37 16.29
C MET A 332 2.09 5.44 16.00
N ARG A 333 0.83 5.15 16.32
CA ARG A 333 -0.32 6.05 16.13
C ARG A 333 -1.08 6.19 17.45
N ILE A 334 -1.66 7.36 17.74
CA ILE A 334 -2.31 7.62 19.05
C ILE A 334 -3.72 8.18 18.86
N GLY A 335 -4.74 7.47 19.38
CA GLY A 335 -6.14 7.93 19.42
C GLY A 335 -6.64 8.50 18.09
N SER A 336 -7.08 9.76 18.13
CA SER A 336 -7.64 10.52 17.01
C SER A 336 -6.69 10.79 15.83
N ASP A 337 -5.40 10.44 15.91
CA ASP A 337 -4.53 10.38 14.71
C ASP A 337 -5.18 9.52 13.61
N ARG A 338 -6.01 8.55 14.00
CA ARG A 338 -6.76 7.68 13.07
C ARG A 338 -7.62 8.45 12.07
N PHE A 339 -8.06 9.68 12.36
CA PHE A 339 -8.86 10.47 11.42
C PHE A 339 -8.03 11.07 10.26
N PHE A 340 -6.70 10.98 10.34
CA PHE A 340 -5.77 11.53 9.37
C PHE A 340 -5.06 10.39 8.62
N PRO A 341 -5.68 9.81 7.56
CA PRO A 341 -5.06 8.71 6.78
C PRO A 341 -3.70 9.09 6.18
N ASP A 342 -3.45 10.39 6.00
CA ASP A 342 -2.14 10.93 5.58
C ASP A 342 -0.99 10.46 6.51
N ILE A 343 -1.26 10.24 7.80
CA ILE A 343 -0.28 9.71 8.77
C ILE A 343 0.14 8.29 8.39
N ASP A 344 -0.84 7.40 8.15
CA ASP A 344 -0.58 6.01 7.77
C ASP A 344 0.15 5.95 6.42
N HIS A 345 -0.20 6.84 5.50
CA HIS A 345 0.48 6.96 4.21
C HIS A 345 1.96 7.39 4.38
N VAL A 346 2.24 8.42 5.18
CA VAL A 346 3.61 8.84 5.49
C VAL A 346 4.41 7.70 6.11
N TYR A 347 3.85 6.96 7.06
CA TYR A 347 4.55 5.85 7.70
C TYR A 347 4.93 4.75 6.72
N THR A 348 4.02 4.37 5.82
CA THR A 348 4.29 3.33 4.84
C THR A 348 5.30 3.79 3.78
N VAL A 349 5.26 5.06 3.36
CA VAL A 349 6.30 5.64 2.48
C VAL A 349 7.67 5.71 3.16
N LYS A 350 7.72 5.95 4.49
CA LYS A 350 8.95 5.85 5.29
C LYS A 350 9.40 4.39 5.53
N GLY A 351 8.61 3.42 5.07
CA GLY A 351 8.92 2.01 5.04
C GLY A 351 8.34 1.19 6.20
N ALA A 352 7.43 1.74 7.01
CA ALA A 352 6.79 0.99 8.08
C ALA A 352 5.90 -0.12 7.53
N SER A 353 6.01 -1.31 8.13
CA SER A 353 5.23 -2.50 7.79
C SER A 353 4.22 -2.91 8.87
N LEU A 354 4.30 -2.28 10.05
CA LEU A 354 3.36 -2.43 11.16
C LEU A 354 3.10 -1.07 11.81
N ILE A 355 1.84 -0.69 11.96
CA ILE A 355 1.39 0.49 12.71
C ILE A 355 0.76 0.02 14.01
N LEU A 356 1.34 0.44 15.14
CA LEU A 356 0.83 0.14 16.48
C LEU A 356 0.01 1.35 16.97
N TRP A 357 -1.30 1.14 17.11
CA TRP A 357 -2.27 2.18 17.45
C TRP A 357 -2.70 2.04 18.92
N ALA A 358 -2.24 2.99 19.75
CA ALA A 358 -2.68 3.13 21.12
C ALA A 358 -3.99 3.92 21.15
N GLN A 359 -5.09 3.30 21.57
CA GLN A 359 -6.42 3.90 21.57
C GLN A 359 -6.98 4.05 23.00
N GLN A 360 -7.76 5.10 23.19
CA GLN A 360 -8.65 5.34 24.34
C GLN A 360 -10.11 5.31 23.84
N PRO A 361 -11.14 5.04 24.67
CA PRO A 361 -12.53 4.97 24.19
C PRO A 361 -13.00 6.28 23.56
N GLU A 362 -13.11 6.40 22.23
CA GLU A 362 -13.53 7.64 21.54
C GLU A 362 -15.06 7.85 21.56
N PRO A 363 -15.56 9.11 21.57
CA PRO A 363 -16.97 9.40 21.36
C PRO A 363 -17.31 9.23 19.87
N VAL A 364 -17.58 8.01 19.45
CA VAL A 364 -18.07 7.70 18.10
C VAL A 364 -19.51 7.21 18.18
N GLU A 365 -20.26 7.38 17.10
CA GLU A 365 -21.63 6.87 16.98
C GLU A 365 -21.67 5.34 16.96
N ASP A 366 -20.74 4.71 16.22
CA ASP A 366 -20.62 3.26 16.10
C ASP A 366 -19.15 2.81 15.98
N GLU A 367 -18.87 1.57 16.37
CA GLU A 367 -17.55 0.91 16.26
C GLU A 367 -17.09 0.78 14.80
N PHE A 368 -18.00 0.53 13.85
CA PHE A 368 -17.61 0.39 12.45
C PHE A 368 -16.91 1.65 11.91
N SER A 369 -17.22 2.82 12.50
CA SER A 369 -16.57 4.08 12.15
C SER A 369 -15.05 4.08 12.41
N GLN A 370 -14.55 3.16 13.23
CA GLN A 370 -13.15 2.99 13.59
C GLN A 370 -12.51 1.78 12.89
N ASP A 371 -13.26 0.70 12.76
CA ASP A 371 -12.75 -0.59 12.28
C ASP A 371 -12.58 -0.59 10.75
N PHE A 372 -13.58 -0.15 9.98
CA PHE A 372 -13.51 -0.16 8.51
C PHE A 372 -12.37 0.66 7.93
N PRO A 373 -12.07 1.89 8.43
CA PRO A 373 -10.89 2.61 7.98
C PRO A 373 -9.59 1.86 8.25
N SER A 374 -9.49 1.14 9.38
CA SER A 374 -8.28 0.36 9.66
C SER A 374 -8.14 -0.86 8.74
N GLU A 375 -9.25 -1.54 8.44
CA GLU A 375 -9.27 -2.68 7.52
C GLU A 375 -8.89 -2.26 6.09
N GLY A 376 -9.55 -1.22 5.55
CA GLY A 376 -9.25 -0.75 4.19
C GLY A 376 -7.86 -0.11 4.05
N ARG A 377 -7.38 0.64 5.05
CA ARG A 377 -6.03 1.21 5.04
C ARG A 377 -4.93 0.17 5.13
N ALA A 378 -5.15 -0.94 5.85
CA ALA A 378 -4.20 -2.03 5.89
C ALA A 378 -3.96 -2.58 4.47
N THR A 379 -5.02 -2.73 3.68
CA THR A 379 -4.96 -3.11 2.26
C THR A 379 -4.36 -2.00 1.39
N ASP A 380 -4.89 -0.77 1.47
CA ASP A 380 -4.47 0.35 0.61
C ASP A 380 -2.99 0.71 0.79
N TYR A 381 -2.48 0.61 2.02
CA TYR A 381 -1.09 0.93 2.33
C TYR A 381 -0.20 -0.31 2.50
N ASN A 382 -0.75 -1.51 2.29
CA ASN A 382 -0.05 -2.79 2.43
C ASN A 382 0.72 -2.90 3.77
N VAL A 383 0.01 -2.67 4.87
CA VAL A 383 0.57 -2.54 6.22
C VAL A 383 -0.26 -3.31 7.25
N HIS A 384 0.41 -3.90 8.24
CA HIS A 384 -0.30 -4.47 9.40
C HIS A 384 -0.72 -3.36 10.36
N ILE A 385 -1.90 -3.48 10.96
CA ILE A 385 -2.38 -2.52 11.98
C ILE A 385 -2.72 -3.27 13.26
N ALA A 386 -2.06 -2.91 14.35
CA ALA A 386 -2.27 -3.50 15.68
C ALA A 386 -2.85 -2.43 16.61
N CYS A 387 -4.13 -2.56 17.00
CA CYS A 387 -4.83 -1.61 17.84
C CYS A 387 -4.98 -2.14 19.28
N SER A 388 -4.43 -1.40 20.24
CA SER A 388 -4.63 -1.65 21.67
C SER A 388 -5.67 -0.71 22.23
N ARG A 389 -6.62 -1.26 22.98
CA ARG A 389 -7.87 -0.60 23.36
C ARG A 389 -8.15 -0.78 24.86
N TYR A 390 -9.27 -0.23 25.30
CA TYR A 390 -9.82 -0.56 26.60
C TYR A 390 -11.09 -1.39 26.44
N ALA A 391 -11.36 -2.27 27.41
CA ALA A 391 -12.60 -3.00 27.63
C ALA A 391 -13.31 -2.51 28.90
N SER A 392 -14.61 -2.78 28.99
CA SER A 392 -15.38 -2.54 30.20
C SER A 392 -15.03 -3.56 31.29
N ALA A 393 -15.05 -3.11 32.55
CA ALA A 393 -14.90 -3.97 33.73
C ALA A 393 -16.08 -4.95 33.90
N GLY A 394 -17.27 -4.56 33.47
CA GLY A 394 -18.50 -5.34 33.60
C GLY A 394 -19.03 -5.89 32.27
N GLN A 395 -20.22 -6.51 32.31
CA GLN A 395 -20.88 -6.89 31.06
C GLN A 395 -21.27 -5.63 30.27
N GLY A 396 -20.74 -5.50 29.06
CA GLY A 396 -20.98 -4.38 28.16
C GLY A 396 -21.38 -4.89 26.78
N TRP A 397 -22.59 -4.57 26.35
CA TRP A 397 -23.04 -4.80 24.98
C TRP A 397 -22.89 -3.50 24.19
N ILE A 398 -22.50 -3.56 22.90
CA ILE A 398 -22.70 -2.43 21.98
C ILE A 398 -24.18 -2.32 21.76
N THR A 399 -24.78 -1.52 22.61
CA THR A 399 -26.07 -0.99 22.39
C THR A 399 -26.10 0.31 23.18
N ASN A 400 -26.78 1.28 22.65
CA ASN A 400 -27.24 2.46 23.34
C ASN A 400 -28.18 2.13 24.54
N LYS A 401 -28.24 0.89 25.08
CA LYS A 401 -29.21 0.40 26.08
C LYS A 401 -28.90 0.68 27.54
N PHE A 402 -27.82 1.38 27.87
CA PHE A 402 -27.44 1.55 29.26
C PHE A 402 -27.00 3.00 29.58
N PRO A 403 -27.74 3.70 30.47
CA PRO A 403 -27.42 5.03 30.97
C PRO A 403 -25.95 5.33 31.32
N PRO A 404 -25.18 4.40 31.94
CA PRO A 404 -23.77 4.66 32.23
C PRO A 404 -22.83 4.64 31.01
N TYR A 405 -23.29 4.29 29.80
CA TYR A 405 -22.42 3.79 28.72
C TYR A 405 -22.21 4.73 27.53
N CYS A 406 -22.53 5.99 27.73
CA CYS A 406 -22.03 7.09 26.95
C CYS A 406 -20.48 7.14 26.97
N GLY A 407 -19.83 6.68 25.88
CA GLY A 407 -18.36 6.66 25.76
C GLY A 407 -17.64 5.50 26.43
N MET A 408 -18.32 4.36 26.63
CA MET A 408 -17.67 3.19 27.21
C MET A 408 -16.62 2.57 26.28
N PRO A 409 -15.57 1.96 26.87
CA PRO A 409 -14.63 1.12 26.14
C PRO A 409 -15.32 0.01 25.34
N ILE A 410 -15.05 -0.01 24.03
CA ILE A 410 -15.60 -0.99 23.07
C ILE A 410 -15.00 -2.40 23.28
N GLY A 411 -13.85 -2.48 23.95
CA GLY A 411 -13.02 -3.68 24.00
C GLY A 411 -12.38 -3.95 22.64
N ARG A 412 -12.15 -5.23 22.34
CA ARG A 412 -11.73 -5.68 21.00
C ARG A 412 -10.47 -5.00 20.48
N ALA A 413 -9.44 -4.89 21.32
CA ALA A 413 -8.08 -4.74 20.80
C ALA A 413 -7.82 -5.81 19.75
N TYR A 414 -7.24 -5.45 18.60
CA TYR A 414 -7.14 -6.34 17.44
C TYR A 414 -5.83 -6.19 16.67
N VAL A 415 -5.53 -7.20 15.84
CA VAL A 415 -4.51 -7.14 14.79
C VAL A 415 -5.17 -7.37 13.44
N ILE A 416 -4.89 -6.49 12.49
CA ILE A 416 -5.30 -6.57 11.08
C ILE A 416 -4.06 -6.88 10.24
N ASN A 417 -4.13 -7.89 9.38
CA ASN A 417 -3.07 -8.21 8.43
C ASN A 417 -3.06 -7.25 7.23
N ARG A 418 -2.08 -7.38 6.34
CA ARG A 418 -1.97 -6.55 5.12
C ARG A 418 -3.14 -6.73 4.16
N GLU A 419 -3.86 -7.84 4.26
CA GLU A 419 -5.06 -8.11 3.47
C GLU A 419 -6.31 -7.45 4.06
N GLY A 420 -6.20 -6.65 5.12
CA GLY A 420 -7.36 -5.99 5.74
C GLY A 420 -8.22 -6.92 6.61
N GLN A 421 -7.73 -8.12 6.91
CA GLN A 421 -8.43 -9.10 7.72
C GLN A 421 -8.01 -9.01 9.18
N ARG A 422 -8.99 -9.02 10.08
CA ARG A 422 -8.75 -9.13 11.51
C ARG A 422 -8.33 -10.56 11.86
N VAL A 423 -7.06 -10.74 12.21
CA VAL A 423 -6.45 -12.06 12.49
C VAL A 423 -6.28 -12.36 13.97
N ALA A 424 -6.42 -11.36 14.84
CA ALA A 424 -6.54 -11.54 16.28
C ALA A 424 -7.45 -10.46 16.88
N CYS A 425 -8.19 -10.80 17.93
CA CYS A 425 -9.09 -9.87 18.60
C CYS A 425 -9.31 -10.32 20.05
N THR A 426 -9.21 -9.39 21.00
CA THR A 426 -9.64 -9.62 22.38
C THR A 426 -11.17 -9.64 22.47
N PRO A 427 -11.74 -10.20 23.56
CA PRO A 427 -13.17 -10.06 23.85
C PRO A 427 -13.60 -8.60 24.02
N ARG A 428 -14.92 -8.37 24.02
CA ARG A 428 -15.51 -7.07 24.36
C ARG A 428 -15.37 -6.71 25.84
N MET A 429 -15.35 -7.73 26.70
CA MET A 429 -15.47 -7.62 28.15
C MET A 429 -14.34 -8.39 28.81
N GLY A 430 -13.85 -7.89 29.94
CA GLY A 430 -12.69 -8.48 30.61
C GLY A 430 -11.41 -8.15 29.83
N GLY A 431 -10.51 -7.41 30.47
CA GLY A 431 -9.24 -7.06 29.85
C GLY A 431 -8.42 -8.30 29.53
N GLY A 432 -7.50 -8.22 28.58
CA GLY A 432 -6.78 -9.39 28.08
C GLY A 432 -5.80 -9.04 26.98
N VAL A 433 -5.12 -10.07 26.50
CA VAL A 433 -4.21 -9.99 25.35
C VAL A 433 -4.77 -10.78 24.18
N ALA A 434 -4.56 -10.28 22.97
CA ALA A 434 -4.72 -11.06 21.75
C ALA A 434 -3.42 -11.01 20.94
N THR A 435 -2.98 -12.18 20.47
CA THR A 435 -1.70 -12.35 19.79
C THR A 435 -1.91 -12.93 18.39
N ALA A 436 -1.40 -12.23 17.37
CA ALA A 436 -1.38 -12.72 15.99
C ALA A 436 0.03 -13.16 15.60
N ALA A 437 0.17 -14.33 14.97
CA ALA A 437 1.43 -14.79 14.41
C ALA A 437 1.48 -14.49 12.91
N LEU A 438 2.14 -13.39 12.54
CA LEU A 438 2.21 -12.89 11.17
C LEU A 438 3.48 -13.41 10.47
N PRO A 439 3.44 -13.76 9.17
CA PRO A 439 4.63 -14.18 8.42
C PRO A 439 5.74 -13.12 8.46
N PHE A 440 7.00 -13.51 8.64
CA PHE A 440 8.12 -12.57 8.75
C PHE A 440 8.37 -11.75 7.46
N ASP A 441 8.18 -12.38 6.30
CA ASP A 441 8.28 -11.73 4.98
C ASP A 441 7.22 -10.64 4.77
N SER A 442 6.09 -10.74 5.47
CA SER A 442 5.07 -9.68 5.54
C SER A 442 5.50 -8.45 6.36
N PHE A 443 6.75 -8.35 6.82
CA PHE A 443 7.32 -7.13 7.41
C PHE A 443 8.30 -6.40 6.48
N GLY A 444 8.31 -6.77 5.19
CA GLY A 444 9.10 -6.14 4.12
C GLY A 444 8.79 -4.65 3.91
N PRO A 445 9.52 -3.97 2.99
CA PRO A 445 9.47 -2.52 2.82
C PRO A 445 8.04 -2.03 2.57
N GLY A 446 7.72 -0.86 3.10
CA GLY A 446 6.41 -0.21 2.91
C GLY A 446 6.20 0.29 1.47
N ARG A 447 5.15 1.11 1.28
CA ARG A 447 4.73 1.65 -0.01
C ARG A 447 5.79 2.62 -0.59
N GLN A 448 5.87 2.74 -1.91
CA GLN A 448 6.67 3.79 -2.54
C GLN A 448 5.96 5.14 -2.45
N ALA A 449 6.74 6.24 -2.44
CA ALA A 449 6.18 7.57 -2.50
C ALA A 449 5.38 7.78 -3.81
N PRO A 450 4.21 8.44 -3.75
CA PRO A 450 3.46 8.79 -4.94
C PRO A 450 4.25 9.79 -5.80
N ARG A 451 4.36 9.54 -7.12
CA ARG A 451 5.19 10.35 -8.05
C ARG A 451 4.40 11.28 -8.97
N SER A 452 3.07 11.21 -8.98
CA SER A 452 2.25 12.04 -9.89
C SER A 452 1.96 13.43 -9.33
N LYS A 453 2.02 14.45 -10.20
CA LYS A 453 1.56 15.82 -9.90
C LYS A 453 0.07 15.87 -9.54
N ALA A 454 -0.70 14.87 -9.97
CA ALA A 454 -2.13 14.72 -9.64
C ALA A 454 -2.40 14.65 -8.13
N PHE A 455 -1.37 14.27 -7.35
CA PHE A 455 -1.45 14.08 -5.90
C PHE A 455 -1.04 15.32 -5.08
N ALA A 456 -0.75 16.45 -5.72
CA ALA A 456 -0.27 17.66 -5.05
C ALA A 456 -1.18 18.15 -3.91
N ALA A 457 -2.48 17.85 -3.95
CA ALA A 457 -3.42 18.23 -2.90
C ALA A 457 -3.10 17.59 -1.53
N LEU A 458 -2.39 16.45 -1.50
CA LEU A 458 -1.99 15.78 -0.27
C LEU A 458 -1.05 16.65 0.58
N THR A 459 -0.13 17.37 -0.05
CA THR A 459 0.87 18.19 0.65
C THR A 459 0.62 19.69 0.52
N ALA A 460 -0.37 20.10 -0.27
CA ALA A 460 -0.79 21.48 -0.37
C ALA A 460 -1.24 22.03 1.00
N PRO A 461 -1.02 23.33 1.27
CA PRO A 461 -1.58 24.00 2.44
C PRO A 461 -3.09 23.76 2.53
N VAL A 462 -3.61 23.69 3.76
CA VAL A 462 -5.03 23.44 4.01
C VAL A 462 -5.87 24.51 3.31
N GLN A 463 -6.74 24.09 2.39
CA GLN A 463 -7.73 24.92 1.73
C GLN A 463 -9.10 24.36 2.08
N VAL A 464 -9.92 25.16 2.77
CA VAL A 464 -11.30 24.78 3.05
C VAL A 464 -12.14 25.15 1.83
N PRO A 465 -12.84 24.20 1.17
CA PRO A 465 -13.69 24.48 0.04
C PRO A 465 -14.75 25.53 0.38
N GLU A 466 -15.01 26.44 -0.55
CA GLU A 466 -16.06 27.46 -0.40
C GLU A 466 -17.42 26.78 -0.19
N ARG A 467 -18.17 27.22 0.84
CA ARG A 467 -19.56 26.81 1.01
C ARG A 467 -20.42 27.55 -0.02
N LYS A 468 -21.11 26.78 -0.86
CA LYS A 468 -22.05 27.30 -1.86
C LYS A 468 -23.47 26.91 -1.49
N GLN A 469 -24.41 27.79 -1.80
CA GLN A 469 -25.83 27.44 -1.78
C GLN A 469 -26.16 26.73 -3.09
N TRP A 470 -26.60 25.48 -2.98
CA TRP A 470 -27.01 24.66 -4.11
C TRP A 470 -28.53 24.71 -4.28
N LYS A 471 -29.02 24.50 -5.50
CA LYS A 471 -30.48 24.51 -5.77
C LYS A 471 -31.18 23.27 -5.21
N LYS A 472 -30.43 22.18 -5.07
CA LYS A 472 -30.89 20.86 -4.64
C LYS A 472 -29.80 20.20 -3.79
N ARG A 473 -30.17 19.38 -2.81
CA ARG A 473 -29.22 18.65 -1.93
C ARG A 473 -29.60 17.20 -1.70
N GLU A 474 -30.91 16.91 -1.68
CA GLU A 474 -31.42 15.55 -1.83
C GLU A 474 -31.41 15.17 -3.32
N VAL A 475 -30.62 14.19 -3.73
CA VAL A 475 -30.40 13.84 -5.16
C VAL A 475 -30.53 12.35 -5.41
N ARG A 476 -31.06 11.99 -6.59
CA ARG A 476 -31.07 10.60 -7.06
C ARG A 476 -29.81 10.31 -7.87
N VAL A 477 -28.94 9.47 -7.33
CA VAL A 477 -27.75 8.97 -8.03
C VAL A 477 -28.03 7.58 -8.59
N THR A 478 -27.55 7.31 -9.80
CA THR A 478 -27.77 6.03 -10.47
C THR A 478 -26.47 5.50 -11.08
N ALA A 479 -26.12 4.25 -10.79
CA ALA A 479 -25.05 3.50 -11.44
C ALA A 479 -25.66 2.53 -12.47
N ILE A 480 -25.22 2.60 -13.72
CA ILE A 480 -25.63 1.72 -14.80
C ILE A 480 -24.61 0.60 -14.92
N GLU A 481 -25.04 -0.62 -14.64
CA GLU A 481 -24.20 -1.81 -14.65
C GLU A 481 -24.01 -2.37 -16.08
N ALA A 482 -22.87 -3.05 -16.28
CA ALA A 482 -22.55 -3.92 -17.42
C ALA A 482 -21.94 -3.28 -18.69
N HIS A 483 -21.26 -4.15 -19.46
CA HIS A 483 -20.77 -3.86 -20.82
C HIS A 483 -21.93 -3.98 -21.82
N LEU A 484 -22.80 -2.97 -21.80
CA LEU A 484 -23.97 -2.89 -22.67
C LEU A 484 -23.58 -2.48 -24.10
N GLY A 485 -24.34 -2.96 -25.08
CA GLY A 485 -24.36 -2.33 -26.40
C GLY A 485 -24.96 -0.92 -26.31
N ILE A 486 -24.79 -0.11 -27.36
CA ILE A 486 -25.25 1.28 -27.33
C ILE A 486 -26.76 1.40 -27.17
N GLU A 487 -27.56 0.54 -27.81
CA GLU A 487 -29.02 0.62 -27.68
C GLU A 487 -29.48 0.26 -26.26
N GLU A 488 -28.87 -0.77 -25.67
CA GLU A 488 -29.14 -1.17 -24.29
C GLU A 488 -28.71 -0.10 -23.28
N LEU A 489 -27.57 0.58 -23.52
CA LEU A 489 -27.14 1.72 -22.72
C LEU A 489 -28.15 2.87 -22.80
N LEU A 490 -28.64 3.20 -24.00
CA LEU A 490 -29.63 4.27 -24.18
C LEU A 490 -30.96 3.90 -23.50
N ALA A 491 -31.36 2.63 -23.53
CA ALA A 491 -32.53 2.14 -22.82
C ALA A 491 -32.37 2.21 -21.29
N ALA A 492 -31.18 1.90 -20.77
CA ALA A 492 -30.88 2.05 -19.34
C ALA A 492 -30.88 3.53 -18.91
N LEU A 493 -30.40 4.44 -19.77
CA LEU A 493 -30.51 5.88 -19.56
C LEU A 493 -31.98 6.37 -19.61
N ASP A 494 -32.80 5.79 -20.49
CA ASP A 494 -34.25 6.05 -20.51
C ASP A 494 -34.93 5.59 -19.22
N GLU A 495 -34.51 4.46 -18.65
CA GLU A 495 -34.99 3.99 -17.36
C GLU A 495 -34.56 4.91 -16.22
N ALA A 496 -33.26 5.26 -16.15
CA ALA A 496 -32.72 6.21 -15.18
C ALA A 496 -33.45 7.57 -15.24
N GLY A 497 -33.69 8.07 -16.45
CA GLY A 497 -34.44 9.31 -16.68
C GLY A 497 -35.89 9.24 -16.21
N ARG A 498 -36.60 8.14 -16.49
CA ARG A 498 -38.00 7.93 -16.05
C ARG A 498 -38.17 7.89 -14.54
N ILE A 499 -37.17 7.42 -13.79
CA ILE A 499 -37.20 7.41 -12.32
C ILE A 499 -36.73 8.73 -11.69
N GLY A 500 -36.43 9.75 -12.51
CA GLY A 500 -36.02 11.07 -12.04
C GLY A 500 -34.58 11.11 -11.51
N THR A 501 -33.66 10.39 -12.16
CA THR A 501 -32.22 10.45 -11.84
C THR A 501 -31.66 11.86 -12.03
N ASP A 502 -30.89 12.36 -11.06
CA ASP A 502 -30.15 13.62 -11.20
C ASP A 502 -28.83 13.44 -11.91
N ILE A 503 -28.14 12.32 -11.64
CA ILE A 503 -26.88 11.96 -12.28
C ILE A 503 -26.74 10.44 -12.45
N ALA A 504 -26.45 10.02 -13.69
CA ALA A 504 -26.20 8.62 -14.04
C ALA A 504 -24.70 8.40 -14.34
N CYS A 505 -24.10 7.35 -13.78
CA CYS A 505 -22.75 6.92 -14.09
C CYS A 505 -22.76 5.59 -14.83
N THR A 506 -22.06 5.51 -15.96
CA THR A 506 -21.94 4.27 -16.71
C THR A 506 -20.78 3.40 -16.24
N TYR A 507 -20.77 2.17 -16.72
CA TYR A 507 -19.59 1.31 -16.81
C TYR A 507 -18.44 1.95 -17.64
N GLU A 508 -17.21 1.46 -17.49
CA GLU A 508 -16.06 1.85 -18.32
C GLU A 508 -16.07 1.08 -19.66
N PHE A 509 -16.39 1.75 -20.76
CA PHE A 509 -16.50 1.13 -22.09
C PHE A 509 -15.19 1.08 -22.87
N VAL A 510 -15.11 0.16 -23.84
CA VAL A 510 -14.04 0.13 -24.84
C VAL A 510 -14.68 0.11 -26.22
N TRP A 511 -14.86 1.29 -26.82
CA TRP A 511 -15.46 1.43 -28.15
C TRP A 511 -14.42 1.59 -29.26
N VAL A 512 -13.21 2.04 -28.91
CA VAL A 512 -12.08 2.17 -29.84
C VAL A 512 -10.93 1.29 -29.32
N SER A 513 -10.47 0.33 -30.12
CA SER A 513 -9.40 -0.61 -29.73
C SER A 513 -8.77 -1.29 -30.94
N GLY A 514 -7.63 -1.95 -30.70
CA GLY A 514 -6.88 -2.73 -31.69
C GLY A 514 -5.76 -1.93 -32.37
N PRO A 515 -4.89 -2.58 -33.16
CA PRO A 515 -3.67 -1.96 -33.69
C PRO A 515 -3.82 -1.34 -35.10
N ASP A 516 -4.92 -1.59 -35.82
CA ASP A 516 -5.11 -1.16 -37.20
C ASP A 516 -5.63 0.29 -37.30
N PRO A 517 -4.85 1.24 -37.87
CA PRO A 517 -5.25 2.65 -37.96
C PRO A 517 -6.57 2.88 -38.71
N GLU A 518 -6.86 2.13 -39.77
CA GLU A 518 -8.09 2.33 -40.53
C GLU A 518 -9.32 1.85 -39.75
N ARG A 519 -9.20 0.72 -39.06
CA ARG A 519 -10.23 0.24 -38.14
C ARG A 519 -10.44 1.19 -36.97
N ILE A 520 -9.36 1.72 -36.38
CA ILE A 520 -9.43 2.73 -35.32
C ILE A 520 -10.22 3.96 -35.81
N ALA A 521 -9.95 4.44 -37.03
CA ALA A 521 -10.66 5.59 -37.60
C ALA A 521 -12.18 5.34 -37.73
N ARG A 522 -12.58 4.17 -38.26
CA ARG A 522 -14.01 3.79 -38.38
C ARG A 522 -14.68 3.62 -37.01
N MET A 523 -14.00 2.99 -36.06
CA MET A 523 -14.49 2.83 -34.69
C MET A 523 -14.65 4.19 -34.01
N THR A 524 -13.69 5.10 -34.20
CA THR A 524 -13.71 6.47 -33.68
C THR A 524 -14.92 7.27 -34.20
N GLU A 525 -15.21 7.19 -35.50
CA GLU A 525 -16.38 7.85 -36.09
C GLU A 525 -17.70 7.33 -35.48
N THR A 526 -17.83 6.01 -35.40
CA THR A 526 -19.00 5.36 -34.77
C THR A 526 -19.13 5.73 -33.31
N ALA A 527 -18.02 5.73 -32.59
CA ALA A 527 -17.97 6.05 -31.17
C ALA A 527 -18.40 7.51 -30.91
N ARG A 528 -17.96 8.48 -31.73
CA ARG A 528 -18.41 9.87 -31.64
C ARG A 528 -19.92 10.02 -31.88
N ALA A 529 -20.49 9.27 -32.83
CA ALA A 529 -21.93 9.25 -33.04
C ALA A 529 -22.66 8.72 -31.79
N ASN A 530 -22.13 7.67 -31.15
CA ASN A 530 -22.69 7.12 -29.91
C ASN A 530 -22.58 8.11 -28.72
N VAL A 531 -21.46 8.81 -28.59
CA VAL A 531 -21.27 9.87 -27.58
C VAL A 531 -22.35 10.96 -27.73
N ALA A 532 -22.64 11.41 -28.96
CA ALA A 532 -23.69 12.39 -29.21
C ALA A 532 -25.10 11.88 -28.81
N ARG A 533 -25.38 10.59 -29.01
CA ARG A 533 -26.65 9.98 -28.60
C ARG A 533 -26.80 9.93 -27.07
N VAL A 534 -25.70 9.66 -26.35
CA VAL A 534 -25.68 9.72 -24.87
C VAL A 534 -25.93 11.15 -24.37
N ALA A 535 -25.28 12.14 -25.01
CA ALA A 535 -25.50 13.56 -24.71
C ALA A 535 -26.96 13.98 -24.91
N GLU A 536 -27.62 13.50 -25.97
CA GLU A 536 -29.04 13.77 -26.21
C GLU A 536 -29.93 13.15 -25.12
N LYS A 537 -29.59 11.98 -24.57
CA LYS A 537 -30.32 11.41 -23.42
C LYS A 537 -30.17 12.27 -22.16
N ALA A 538 -28.97 12.79 -21.89
CA ALA A 538 -28.74 13.72 -20.78
C ALA A 538 -29.67 14.94 -20.88
N LYS A 539 -29.74 15.54 -22.08
CA LYS A 539 -30.63 16.66 -22.39
C LYS A 539 -32.11 16.30 -22.32
N GLN A 540 -32.51 15.17 -22.91
CA GLN A 540 -33.90 14.72 -22.98
C GLN A 540 -34.53 14.60 -21.59
N TYR A 541 -33.79 14.05 -20.62
CA TYR A 541 -34.28 13.87 -19.25
C TYR A 541 -33.85 14.98 -18.29
N GLY A 542 -33.06 15.96 -18.75
CA GLY A 542 -32.54 17.01 -17.90
C GLY A 542 -31.68 16.46 -16.76
N MET A 543 -30.86 15.42 -17.00
CA MET A 543 -30.00 14.78 -16.01
C MET A 543 -28.52 14.91 -16.39
N TYR A 544 -27.63 14.82 -15.41
CA TYR A 544 -26.21 14.65 -15.68
C TYR A 544 -25.91 13.20 -16.09
N VAL A 545 -24.96 12.99 -16.99
CA VAL A 545 -24.52 11.64 -17.38
C VAL A 545 -22.99 11.60 -17.43
N ILE A 546 -22.41 10.59 -16.77
CA ILE A 546 -20.99 10.28 -16.83
C ILE A 546 -20.80 9.08 -17.76
N LEU A 547 -20.20 9.32 -18.92
CA LEU A 547 -19.78 8.29 -19.87
C LEU A 547 -18.27 8.08 -19.76
N ALA A 548 -17.82 6.86 -19.49
CA ALA A 548 -16.41 6.58 -19.25
C ALA A 548 -15.83 5.48 -20.13
N GLY A 549 -14.52 5.58 -20.38
CA GLY A 549 -13.69 4.56 -21.05
C GLY A 549 -12.96 5.06 -22.29
N VAL A 550 -12.65 4.15 -23.19
CA VAL A 550 -12.01 4.45 -24.49
C VAL A 550 -13.11 4.68 -25.54
N VAL A 551 -13.76 5.84 -25.41
CA VAL A 551 -15.06 6.15 -26.06
C VAL A 551 -14.98 7.15 -27.21
N GLU A 552 -13.87 7.85 -27.41
CA GLU A 552 -13.69 8.78 -28.54
C GLU A 552 -12.41 8.56 -29.35
N ARG A 553 -11.38 7.98 -28.75
CA ARG A 553 -10.05 7.77 -29.35
C ARG A 553 -9.25 6.78 -28.52
N ILE A 554 -8.35 6.04 -29.15
CA ILE A 554 -7.57 4.98 -28.48
C ILE A 554 -6.57 5.56 -27.46
N GLU A 555 -6.07 6.77 -27.67
CA GLU A 555 -5.06 7.39 -26.81
C GLU A 555 -5.64 7.92 -25.49
N ARG A 556 -6.97 7.94 -25.33
CA ARG A 556 -7.64 8.44 -24.13
C ARG A 556 -8.57 7.39 -23.53
N ASN A 557 -8.29 7.07 -22.29
CA ASN A 557 -9.28 6.53 -21.38
C ASN A 557 -9.80 7.69 -20.52
N GLU A 558 -11.05 8.08 -20.74
CA GLU A 558 -11.61 9.33 -20.20
C GLU A 558 -13.01 9.15 -19.64
N ALA A 559 -13.40 10.00 -18.70
CA ALA A 559 -14.77 10.12 -18.21
C ALA A 559 -15.30 11.50 -18.56
N ILE A 560 -16.40 11.53 -19.31
CA ILE A 560 -17.04 12.73 -19.84
C ILE A 560 -18.29 12.99 -19.00
N LEU A 561 -18.35 14.17 -18.36
CA LEU A 561 -19.54 14.63 -17.65
C LEU A 561 -20.40 15.49 -18.58
N PHE A 562 -21.56 14.99 -18.96
CA PHE A 562 -22.60 15.75 -19.65
C PHE A 562 -23.51 16.44 -18.64
N GLY A 563 -23.83 17.71 -18.91
CA GLY A 563 -24.77 18.51 -18.16
C GLY A 563 -26.23 18.19 -18.52
N ARG A 564 -27.15 18.78 -17.75
CA ARG A 564 -28.61 18.63 -17.98
C ARG A 564 -29.07 19.15 -19.35
N ASP A 565 -28.26 19.95 -20.04
CA ASP A 565 -28.51 20.48 -21.38
C ASP A 565 -27.84 19.65 -22.49
N GLY A 566 -27.18 18.55 -22.12
CA GLY A 566 -26.40 17.69 -23.03
C GLY A 566 -25.02 18.24 -23.37
N GLN A 567 -24.61 19.40 -22.86
CA GLN A 567 -23.27 19.95 -23.10
C GLN A 567 -22.23 19.29 -22.19
N VAL A 568 -20.97 19.24 -22.64
CA VAL A 568 -19.88 18.74 -21.80
C VAL A 568 -19.56 19.76 -20.71
N VAL A 569 -19.73 19.36 -19.45
CA VAL A 569 -19.34 20.13 -18.26
C VAL A 569 -17.85 20.00 -18.01
N GLY A 570 -17.30 18.80 -18.22
CA GLY A 570 -15.88 18.54 -17.99
C GLY A 570 -15.46 17.11 -18.29
N ARG A 571 -14.15 16.88 -18.26
CA ARG A 571 -13.53 15.59 -18.58
C ARG A 571 -12.47 15.24 -17.55
N TYR A 572 -12.41 13.97 -17.20
CA TYR A 572 -11.31 13.35 -16.46
C TYR A 572 -10.52 12.42 -17.37
N TYR A 573 -9.20 12.44 -17.26
CA TYR A 573 -8.30 11.53 -17.96
C TYR A 573 -7.68 10.55 -16.96
N LYS A 574 -7.81 9.26 -17.23
CA LYS A 574 -7.29 8.19 -16.37
C LYS A 574 -5.79 8.34 -16.13
N ILE A 575 -5.36 8.15 -14.89
CA ILE A 575 -3.96 8.35 -14.49
C ILE A 575 -3.19 7.04 -14.56
N ALA A 576 -3.82 5.93 -14.18
CA ALA A 576 -3.27 4.59 -14.34
C ALA A 576 -3.22 4.20 -15.82
N LYS A 577 -2.01 4.02 -16.35
CA LYS A 577 -1.82 3.54 -17.73
C LYS A 577 -2.22 2.06 -17.83
N THR A 578 -3.18 1.75 -18.70
CA THR A 578 -3.70 0.37 -18.88
C THR A 578 -3.45 -0.22 -20.26
N HIS A 579 -2.98 0.57 -21.22
CA HIS A 579 -2.62 0.09 -22.56
C HIS A 579 -1.52 0.97 -23.19
N PRO A 580 -0.76 0.47 -24.18
CA PRO A 580 0.43 1.13 -24.71
C PRO A 580 0.20 2.55 -25.25
N GLU A 581 -0.88 2.74 -26.00
CA GLU A 581 -1.25 3.97 -26.71
C GLU A 581 -1.79 5.06 -25.76
N MET A 582 -2.16 4.69 -24.53
CA MET A 582 -2.79 5.59 -23.57
C MET A 582 -1.85 6.73 -23.15
N ILE A 583 -2.37 7.95 -23.24
CA ILE A 583 -1.79 9.15 -22.64
C ILE A 583 -2.49 9.38 -21.29
N CYS A 584 -1.72 9.28 -20.20
CA CYS A 584 -2.23 9.45 -18.85
C CYS A 584 -2.68 10.89 -18.57
N GLY A 585 -3.68 11.02 -17.70
CA GLY A 585 -3.99 12.28 -17.05
C GLY A 585 -2.94 12.65 -15.98
N GLU A 586 -2.92 13.92 -15.62
CA GLU A 586 -2.02 14.46 -14.58
C GLU A 586 -2.78 15.28 -13.53
N GLU A 587 -4.12 15.29 -13.58
CA GLU A 587 -4.96 16.16 -12.78
C GLU A 587 -6.09 15.40 -12.06
N THR A 588 -6.54 15.98 -10.95
CA THR A 588 -7.71 15.53 -10.17
C THR A 588 -8.79 16.63 -10.18
N PRO A 589 -9.50 16.83 -11.30
CA PRO A 589 -10.51 17.89 -11.45
C PRO A 589 -11.78 17.60 -10.63
N VAL A 590 -12.37 18.65 -10.07
CA VAL A 590 -13.68 18.62 -9.38
C VAL A 590 -14.64 19.51 -10.14
N PHE A 591 -15.82 18.99 -10.46
CA PHE A 591 -16.83 19.67 -11.28
C PHE A 591 -18.00 20.11 -10.41
N GLU A 592 -18.55 21.29 -10.70
CA GLU A 592 -19.74 21.80 -10.00
C GLU A 592 -21.01 21.43 -10.78
N THR A 593 -22.02 20.96 -10.07
CA THR A 593 -23.38 20.72 -10.59
C THR A 593 -24.35 21.73 -9.98
N ASP A 594 -25.65 21.58 -10.23
CA ASP A 594 -26.67 22.39 -9.53
C ASP A 594 -26.95 21.92 -8.09
N PHE A 595 -26.36 20.78 -7.68
CA PHE A 595 -26.59 20.17 -6.39
C PHE A 595 -25.35 19.96 -5.53
N GLY A 596 -24.14 19.98 -6.09
CA GLY A 596 -22.92 19.69 -5.34
C GLY A 596 -21.67 19.58 -6.21
N ARG A 597 -20.57 19.17 -5.60
CA ARG A 597 -19.31 18.92 -6.29
C ARG A 597 -19.14 17.44 -6.61
N VAL A 598 -18.79 17.12 -7.86
CA VAL A 598 -18.60 15.74 -8.31
C VAL A 598 -17.19 15.53 -8.84
N ALA A 599 -16.66 14.32 -8.64
CA ALA A 599 -15.37 13.87 -9.12
C ALA A 599 -15.49 12.50 -9.79
N MET A 600 -14.50 12.15 -10.62
CA MET A 600 -14.48 10.90 -11.38
C MET A 600 -13.08 10.27 -11.32
N ARG A 601 -13.02 8.94 -11.17
CA ARG A 601 -11.79 8.14 -11.42
C ARG A 601 -12.16 6.83 -12.10
N ILE A 602 -11.25 6.25 -12.88
CA ILE A 602 -11.60 5.15 -13.78
C ILE A 602 -10.81 3.89 -13.43
N CYS A 603 -11.52 2.81 -13.10
CA CYS A 603 -10.98 1.44 -13.01
C CYS A 603 -9.64 1.36 -12.30
N ALA A 604 -8.55 0.99 -12.97
CA ALA A 604 -7.20 0.85 -12.41
C ALA A 604 -6.71 2.03 -11.55
N ASP A 605 -7.29 3.23 -11.70
CA ASP A 605 -7.13 4.33 -10.75
C ASP A 605 -7.48 3.95 -9.30
N GLU A 606 -8.29 2.92 -9.11
CA GLU A 606 -8.68 2.35 -7.83
C GLU A 606 -7.54 1.74 -7.03
N TRP A 607 -6.37 1.52 -7.62
CA TRP A 607 -5.18 1.10 -6.86
C TRP A 607 -4.39 2.30 -6.29
N MET A 608 -4.85 3.53 -6.56
CA MET A 608 -4.26 4.78 -6.09
C MET A 608 -5.16 5.48 -5.07
N VAL A 609 -5.04 5.10 -3.80
CA VAL A 609 -5.78 5.74 -2.67
C VAL A 609 -5.57 7.25 -2.60
N GLU A 610 -4.45 7.75 -3.13
CA GLU A 610 -4.12 9.16 -3.24
C GLU A 610 -5.16 9.96 -4.03
N LEU A 611 -5.83 9.35 -5.03
CA LEU A 611 -6.86 10.02 -5.81
C LEU A 611 -8.10 10.33 -4.98
N ASP A 612 -8.64 9.32 -4.29
CA ASP A 612 -9.80 9.47 -3.40
C ASP A 612 -9.53 10.55 -2.34
N ARG A 613 -8.33 10.52 -1.76
CA ARG A 613 -7.87 11.55 -0.81
C ARG A 613 -7.83 12.94 -1.44
N CYS A 614 -7.25 13.09 -2.62
CA CYS A 614 -7.19 14.39 -3.30
C CYS A 614 -8.59 14.95 -3.58
N TYR A 615 -9.54 14.13 -4.00
CA TYR A 615 -10.92 14.58 -4.22
C TYR A 615 -11.63 14.98 -2.92
N GLY A 616 -11.41 14.22 -1.84
CA GLY A 616 -11.87 14.59 -0.50
C GLY A 616 -11.35 15.96 -0.06
N LEU A 617 -10.06 16.23 -0.26
CA LEU A 617 -9.42 17.51 0.09
C LEU A 617 -9.88 18.68 -0.79
N LYS A 618 -10.18 18.42 -2.07
CA LYS A 618 -10.73 19.42 -3.01
C LYS A 618 -12.22 19.69 -2.82
N GLY A 619 -12.87 19.03 -1.86
CA GLY A 619 -14.27 19.28 -1.52
C GLY A 619 -15.29 18.57 -2.39
N ALA A 620 -14.92 17.47 -3.08
CA ALA A 620 -15.89 16.67 -3.82
C ALA A 620 -16.94 16.09 -2.85
N ASP A 621 -18.22 16.18 -3.21
CA ASP A 621 -19.32 15.56 -2.47
C ASP A 621 -19.51 14.11 -2.90
N ILE A 622 -19.39 13.84 -4.20
CA ILE A 622 -19.58 12.50 -4.78
C ILE A 622 -18.38 12.15 -5.67
N LEU A 623 -17.85 10.94 -5.51
CA LEU A 623 -16.85 10.33 -6.38
C LEU A 623 -17.49 9.20 -7.18
N PHE A 624 -17.47 9.32 -8.50
CA PHE A 624 -17.93 8.27 -9.41
C PHE A 624 -16.77 7.40 -9.88
N VAL A 625 -16.98 6.09 -9.87
CA VAL A 625 -15.99 5.06 -10.21
C VAL A 625 -16.55 4.10 -11.26
N PRO A 626 -16.58 4.51 -12.54
CA PRO A 626 -16.75 3.59 -13.66
C PRO A 626 -15.58 2.60 -13.69
N THR A 627 -15.84 1.29 -13.67
CA THR A 627 -14.78 0.28 -13.56
C THR A 627 -15.06 -1.00 -14.32
N GLN A 628 -14.02 -1.56 -14.95
CA GLN A 628 -13.97 -2.95 -15.44
C GLN A 628 -13.19 -3.88 -14.51
N SER A 629 -12.91 -3.46 -13.27
CA SER A 629 -12.20 -4.27 -12.27
C SER A 629 -12.89 -5.62 -12.11
N TRP A 630 -12.12 -6.71 -11.97
CA TRP A 630 -12.60 -8.08 -11.83
C TRP A 630 -11.57 -8.94 -11.08
N GLY A 631 -12.04 -9.96 -10.35
CA GLY A 631 -11.16 -10.86 -9.62
C GLY A 631 -11.85 -11.52 -8.42
N PRO A 632 -11.16 -12.49 -7.77
CA PRO A 632 -11.61 -13.13 -6.53
C PRO A 632 -11.32 -12.26 -5.29
N ASP A 633 -11.40 -10.93 -5.42
CA ASP A 633 -10.99 -9.94 -4.42
C ASP A 633 -12.14 -9.02 -3.98
N ALA A 634 -13.38 -9.32 -4.36
CA ALA A 634 -14.50 -8.41 -4.14
C ALA A 634 -14.81 -8.10 -2.66
N LEU A 635 -14.43 -8.98 -1.72
CA LEU A 635 -14.46 -8.65 -0.29
C LEU A 635 -13.51 -7.49 0.03
N PHE A 636 -12.26 -7.58 -0.43
CA PHE A 636 -11.23 -6.57 -0.22
C PHE A 636 -11.61 -5.26 -0.89
N ARG A 637 -12.16 -5.35 -2.11
CA ARG A 637 -12.68 -4.21 -2.85
C ARG A 637 -13.79 -3.48 -2.10
N ASP A 638 -14.76 -4.19 -1.55
CA ASP A 638 -15.83 -3.58 -0.73
C ASP A 638 -15.24 -2.88 0.50
N GLN A 639 -14.34 -3.55 1.25
CA GLN A 639 -13.70 -2.96 2.43
C GLN A 639 -12.88 -1.70 2.08
N ARG A 640 -12.15 -1.75 0.96
CA ARG A 640 -11.40 -0.62 0.41
C ARG A 640 -12.32 0.56 0.08
N ASP A 641 -13.38 0.32 -0.69
CA ASP A 641 -14.26 1.39 -1.16
C ASP A 641 -15.06 2.01 0.00
N ILE A 642 -15.47 1.21 1.00
CA ILE A 642 -16.05 1.69 2.27
C ILE A 642 -15.05 2.58 3.01
N SER A 643 -13.82 2.10 3.23
CA SER A 643 -12.76 2.87 3.90
C SER A 643 -12.47 4.19 3.19
N ARG A 644 -12.47 4.20 1.85
CA ARG A 644 -12.19 5.40 1.04
C ARG A 644 -13.31 6.42 1.10
N ALA A 645 -14.57 5.98 1.07
CA ALA A 645 -15.72 6.87 1.28
C ALA A 645 -15.62 7.60 2.63
N MET A 646 -15.26 6.84 3.67
CA MET A 646 -15.07 7.36 5.03
C MET A 646 -13.87 8.31 5.15
N ASP A 647 -12.71 7.89 4.65
CA ASP A 647 -11.48 8.66 4.77
C ASP A 647 -11.58 9.98 4.01
N ALA A 648 -12.12 9.95 2.79
CA ALA A 648 -12.29 11.15 1.96
C ALA A 648 -13.53 11.99 2.34
N GLY A 649 -14.47 11.43 3.12
CA GLY A 649 -15.70 12.11 3.56
C GLY A 649 -16.66 12.42 2.40
N LEU A 650 -16.80 11.50 1.45
CA LEU A 650 -17.58 11.67 0.22
C LEU A 650 -18.41 10.43 -0.10
N PHE A 651 -19.47 10.61 -0.88
CA PHE A 651 -20.24 9.50 -1.42
C PHE A 651 -19.44 8.81 -2.51
N HIS A 652 -19.41 7.49 -2.50
CA HIS A 652 -18.71 6.69 -3.51
C HIS A 652 -19.73 5.92 -4.34
N VAL A 653 -19.74 6.16 -5.64
CA VAL A 653 -20.68 5.55 -6.59
C VAL A 653 -19.89 4.73 -7.60
N GLN A 654 -19.89 3.42 -7.43
CA GLN A 654 -19.20 2.47 -8.30
C GLN A 654 -20.17 1.87 -9.31
N ALA A 655 -19.81 1.95 -10.60
CA ALA A 655 -20.50 1.28 -11.69
C ALA A 655 -19.57 0.22 -12.31
N THR A 656 -19.92 -1.06 -12.10
CA THR A 656 -19.16 -2.21 -12.63
C THR A 656 -20.06 -3.11 -13.48
N HIS A 657 -19.57 -4.30 -13.84
CA HIS A 657 -20.31 -5.33 -14.55
C HIS A 657 -20.71 -6.47 -13.61
N PRO A 658 -21.77 -7.24 -13.93
CA PRO A 658 -22.11 -8.41 -13.16
C PRO A 658 -21.02 -9.48 -13.36
N SER A 659 -20.55 -10.08 -12.28
CA SER A 659 -19.54 -11.14 -12.35
C SER A 659 -19.95 -12.39 -11.59
N SER A 660 -19.19 -13.47 -11.75
CA SER A 660 -19.39 -14.73 -11.00
C SER A 660 -19.14 -14.56 -9.50
N GLU A 661 -18.34 -13.58 -9.09
CA GLU A 661 -18.08 -13.27 -7.69
C GLU A 661 -19.30 -12.59 -7.04
N VAL A 662 -19.77 -13.13 -5.91
CA VAL A 662 -21.01 -12.72 -5.26
C VAL A 662 -20.90 -11.32 -4.68
N ARG A 663 -19.73 -10.89 -4.22
CA ARG A 663 -19.55 -9.51 -3.75
C ARG A 663 -19.26 -8.52 -4.87
N HIS A 664 -18.91 -8.97 -6.05
CA HIS A 664 -18.59 -8.05 -7.13
C HIS A 664 -19.89 -7.43 -7.70
N ARG A 665 -20.18 -6.20 -7.28
CA ARG A 665 -21.41 -5.44 -7.57
C ARG A 665 -21.14 -3.96 -7.78
N SER A 666 -22.07 -3.27 -8.43
CA SER A 666 -22.17 -1.82 -8.36
C SER A 666 -22.66 -1.41 -6.97
N LEU A 667 -22.12 -0.32 -6.43
CA LEU A 667 -22.33 0.11 -5.05
C LEU A 667 -22.55 1.61 -4.98
N ILE A 668 -23.45 2.04 -4.10
CA ILE A 668 -23.55 3.42 -3.64
C ILE A 668 -23.25 3.38 -2.14
N ILE A 669 -22.18 4.07 -1.74
CA ILE A 669 -21.65 4.09 -0.37
C ILE A 669 -21.69 5.53 0.12
N GLU A 670 -22.25 5.75 1.29
CA GLU A 670 -22.26 7.08 1.92
C GLU A 670 -20.97 7.34 2.72
N PRO A 671 -20.65 8.60 3.06
CA PRO A 671 -19.45 8.97 3.81
C PRO A 671 -19.30 8.34 5.20
N THR A 672 -20.36 7.75 5.76
CA THR A 672 -20.28 6.98 7.02
C THR A 672 -19.67 5.60 6.80
N GLY A 673 -19.68 5.08 5.56
CA GLY A 673 -19.32 3.73 5.20
C GLY A 673 -20.52 2.79 4.97
N ALA A 674 -21.76 3.25 5.17
CA ALA A 674 -22.93 2.45 4.87
C ALA A 674 -23.13 2.27 3.35
N VAL A 675 -23.42 1.03 2.95
CA VAL A 675 -23.82 0.72 1.56
C VAL A 675 -25.32 0.94 1.45
N VAL A 676 -25.72 2.03 0.80
CA VAL A 676 -27.13 2.44 0.68
C VAL A 676 -27.84 1.79 -0.49
N ALA A 677 -27.10 1.36 -1.52
CA ALA A 677 -27.64 0.57 -2.62
C ALA A 677 -26.57 -0.34 -3.25
N ARG A 678 -27.01 -1.46 -3.80
CA ARG A 678 -26.16 -2.49 -4.41
C ARG A 678 -26.88 -3.18 -5.56
N SER A 679 -26.18 -3.55 -6.63
CA SER A 679 -26.79 -4.31 -7.72
C SER A 679 -27.17 -5.74 -7.33
N GLU A 680 -28.12 -6.30 -8.09
CA GLU A 680 -28.50 -7.70 -7.98
C GLU A 680 -27.39 -8.65 -8.44
N TYR A 681 -27.46 -9.92 -8.02
CA TYR A 681 -26.46 -10.90 -8.44
C TYR A 681 -26.60 -11.30 -9.89
N ARG A 682 -25.51 -11.09 -10.66
CA ARG A 682 -25.37 -11.60 -12.04
C ARG A 682 -26.49 -11.14 -12.97
N MET A 683 -27.03 -9.95 -12.71
CA MET A 683 -28.06 -9.35 -13.52
C MET A 683 -27.59 -8.00 -14.02
N ASN A 684 -27.86 -7.68 -15.28
CA ASN A 684 -27.73 -6.32 -15.76
C ASN A 684 -28.85 -5.50 -15.12
N SER A 685 -28.50 -4.44 -14.39
CA SER A 685 -29.47 -3.60 -13.70
C SER A 685 -29.01 -2.15 -13.62
N ILE A 686 -29.93 -1.25 -13.30
CA ILE A 686 -29.56 0.07 -12.77
C ILE A 686 -29.67 0.02 -11.24
N VAL A 687 -28.70 0.63 -10.56
CA VAL A 687 -28.69 0.76 -9.11
C VAL A 687 -28.91 2.22 -8.78
N SER A 688 -29.95 2.55 -8.02
CA SER A 688 -30.29 3.92 -7.72
C SER A 688 -30.56 4.11 -6.22
N ALA A 689 -30.13 5.26 -5.69
CA ALA A 689 -30.44 5.70 -4.35
C ALA A 689 -30.76 7.20 -4.36
N VAL A 690 -31.66 7.61 -3.47
CA VAL A 690 -31.80 9.02 -3.10
C VAL A 690 -30.89 9.26 -1.91
N ILE A 691 -29.99 10.23 -2.02
CA ILE A 691 -29.02 10.59 -0.99
C ILE A 691 -29.19 12.07 -0.62
N ASP A 692 -29.00 12.39 0.65
CA ASP A 692 -28.97 13.77 1.16
C ASP A 692 -27.52 14.21 1.37
N LEU A 693 -27.05 15.11 0.49
CA LEU A 693 -25.67 15.58 0.51
C LEU A 693 -25.32 16.44 1.73
N ASP A 694 -26.29 16.88 2.53
CA ASP A 694 -26.07 17.63 3.77
C ASP A 694 -26.26 16.76 5.02
N ASN A 695 -27.25 15.87 5.03
CA ASN A 695 -27.63 15.10 6.23
C ASN A 695 -27.01 13.69 6.31
N ASP A 696 -26.71 13.04 5.19
CA ASP A 696 -26.12 11.69 5.18
C ASP A 696 -24.58 11.75 5.30
N ARG A 697 -24.09 12.52 6.28
CA ARG A 697 -22.66 12.73 6.55
C ARG A 697 -22.32 12.47 8.02
N PRO A 698 -21.10 11.97 8.32
CA PRO A 698 -20.69 11.72 9.68
C PRO A 698 -20.54 13.05 10.46
N LEU A 699 -21.18 13.10 11.62
CA LEU A 699 -21.00 14.17 12.59
C LEU A 699 -19.81 13.87 13.51
N ARG A 700 -19.16 14.94 13.99
CA ARG A 700 -18.19 14.84 15.09
C ARG A 700 -18.96 14.88 16.40
N TYR A 701 -18.69 13.91 17.26
CA TYR A 701 -19.22 13.85 18.61
C TYR A 701 -18.14 14.24 19.63
N ILE A 702 -18.55 14.87 20.72
CA ILE A 702 -17.66 15.28 21.82
C ILE A 702 -18.10 14.62 23.14
N ARG A 703 -17.20 14.60 24.12
CA ARG A 703 -17.46 14.04 25.46
C ARG A 703 -18.30 14.97 26.37
N ASP A 704 -19.25 15.69 25.77
CA ASP A 704 -20.30 16.42 26.49
C ASP A 704 -21.59 15.59 26.42
N TYR A 705 -21.94 14.92 27.51
CA TYR A 705 -23.05 13.97 27.54
C TYR A 705 -24.34 14.63 28.02
N LYS A 706 -25.27 14.84 27.09
CA LYS A 706 -26.56 15.49 27.37
C LYS A 706 -27.63 14.46 27.72
N PRO A 707 -28.59 14.79 28.61
CA PRO A 707 -29.74 13.93 28.84
C PRO A 707 -30.50 13.63 27.54
N HIS A 708 -30.87 12.38 27.34
CA HIS A 708 -31.72 11.87 26.26
C HIS A 708 -32.97 11.24 26.89
N THR A 709 -34.13 11.39 26.24
CA THR A 709 -35.36 10.74 26.68
C THR A 709 -35.68 9.59 25.72
N PRO A 710 -35.50 8.34 26.14
CA PRO A 710 -35.86 7.18 25.32
C PRO A 710 -37.33 7.19 24.86
N GLY A 711 -37.57 6.84 23.58
CA GLY A 711 -38.93 6.79 23.02
C GLY A 711 -39.08 5.85 21.83
N GLY A 712 -40.33 5.56 21.42
CA GLY A 712 -40.62 4.73 20.25
C GLY A 712 -40.43 3.21 20.47
N TYR A 713 -40.29 2.46 19.36
CA TYR A 713 -40.01 1.04 19.42
C TYR A 713 -38.67 0.81 20.12
N MET A 714 -38.63 -0.12 21.07
CA MET A 714 -37.41 -0.45 21.81
C MET A 714 -36.87 0.73 22.67
N ALA A 715 -37.72 1.54 23.30
CA ALA A 715 -37.30 2.64 24.19
C ALA A 715 -36.45 2.17 25.39
N GLN A 716 -36.74 1.00 25.96
CA GLN A 716 -35.90 0.38 27.01
C GLN A 716 -34.46 0.09 26.57
N TYR A 717 -34.20 0.31 25.27
CA TYR A 717 -32.95 0.06 24.64
C TYR A 717 -32.20 1.31 24.15
N GLN A 718 -32.70 2.50 24.48
CA GLN A 718 -32.03 3.77 24.22
C GLN A 718 -31.43 4.35 25.51
N PRO A 719 -30.40 5.21 25.42
CA PRO A 719 -29.66 5.64 26.60
C PRO A 719 -30.36 6.86 27.17
N ASP A 720 -30.20 7.14 28.45
CA ASP A 720 -30.73 8.38 29.02
C ASP A 720 -29.76 9.56 28.84
N ARG A 721 -28.61 9.33 28.19
CA ARG A 721 -27.63 10.34 27.79
C ARG A 721 -27.06 10.00 26.42
N MET A 722 -26.69 11.01 25.65
CA MET A 722 -25.98 10.85 24.36
C MET A 722 -24.79 11.82 24.30
N PRO A 723 -23.67 11.45 23.65
CA PRO A 723 -22.62 12.43 23.35
C PRO A 723 -23.20 13.53 22.46
N ALA A 724 -22.82 14.78 22.73
CA ALA A 724 -23.26 15.89 21.91
C ALA A 724 -22.59 15.82 20.53
N ALA A 725 -23.42 15.90 19.47
CA ALA A 725 -22.93 16.24 18.15
C ALA A 725 -22.42 17.69 18.18
N ALA A 726 -21.19 17.90 17.75
CA ALA A 726 -20.53 19.20 17.75
C ALA A 726 -20.66 19.90 16.39
N ASN A 727 -20.15 19.27 15.34
CA ASN A 727 -20.05 19.86 14.01
C ASN A 727 -19.78 18.81 12.92
N ASP A 728 -19.63 19.26 11.67
CA ASP A 728 -19.23 18.41 10.54
C ASP A 728 -17.83 17.81 10.77
N LEU A 729 -17.73 16.48 10.69
CA LEU A 729 -16.48 15.78 10.96
C LEU A 729 -15.46 16.04 9.85
N ARG A 730 -15.88 16.04 8.58
CA ARG A 730 -15.00 16.23 7.43
C ARG A 730 -14.29 17.58 7.47
N GLU A 731 -15.03 18.65 7.71
CA GLU A 731 -14.50 20.01 7.82
C GLU A 731 -13.56 20.12 9.03
N THR A 732 -13.90 19.48 10.15
CA THR A 732 -13.03 19.44 11.33
C THR A 732 -11.69 18.78 11.01
N ILE A 733 -11.71 17.58 10.40
CA ILE A 733 -10.50 16.87 9.99
C ILE A 733 -9.68 17.75 9.03
N LEU A 734 -10.33 18.31 8.00
CA LEU A 734 -9.65 19.14 7.01
C LEU A 734 -8.91 20.32 7.65
N ARG A 735 -9.56 21.04 8.56
CA ARG A 735 -8.98 22.19 9.28
C ARG A 735 -7.82 21.81 10.20
N GLN A 736 -7.78 20.56 10.64
CA GLN A 736 -6.76 20.06 11.57
C GLN A 736 -5.63 19.29 10.90
N ARG A 737 -5.69 19.09 9.58
CA ARG A 737 -4.58 18.53 8.83
C ARG A 737 -3.32 19.36 9.04
N ARG A 738 -2.19 18.68 8.98
CA ARG A 738 -0.86 19.28 9.09
C ARG A 738 0.02 18.91 7.90
N PRO A 739 -0.23 19.49 6.71
CA PRO A 739 0.49 19.15 5.48
C PRO A 739 2.01 19.30 5.58
N GLU A 740 2.51 20.15 6.48
CA GLU A 740 3.94 20.30 6.75
C GLU A 740 4.60 19.01 7.25
N LEU A 741 3.84 18.07 7.83
CA LEU A 741 4.33 16.75 8.28
C LEU A 741 4.33 15.71 7.15
N TYR A 742 3.73 16.01 5.99
CA TYR A 742 3.49 15.05 4.92
C TYR A 742 4.49 15.19 3.76
N GLY A 743 5.60 15.90 3.95
CA GLY A 743 6.55 16.25 2.87
C GLY A 743 7.09 15.06 2.07
N VAL A 744 7.16 13.86 2.66
CA VAL A 744 7.56 12.64 1.94
C VAL A 744 6.56 12.19 0.87
N LEU A 745 5.32 12.71 0.91
CA LEU A 745 4.28 12.49 -0.10
C LEU A 745 4.30 13.54 -1.21
N ALA A 746 5.15 14.57 -1.11
CA ALA A 746 5.20 15.61 -2.12
C ALA A 746 5.71 15.03 -3.45
N SER A 747 5.05 15.40 -4.56
CA SER A 747 5.51 15.02 -5.88
C SER A 747 6.93 15.54 -6.09
N GLN A 748 7.89 14.64 -6.26
CA GLN A 748 9.25 15.04 -6.65
C GLN A 748 9.17 15.67 -8.04
N THR A 749 9.54 16.96 -8.17
CA THR A 749 9.68 17.60 -9.48
C THR A 749 10.74 16.88 -10.29
N GLU A 750 10.51 16.73 -11.60
CA GLU A 750 11.33 15.99 -12.57
C GLU A 750 12.84 16.37 -12.56
N THR A 751 13.24 17.47 -11.93
CA THR A 751 14.64 17.86 -11.73
C THR A 751 15.41 17.01 -10.71
N GLN A 752 14.73 16.11 -9.99
CA GLN A 752 15.37 15.04 -9.19
C GLN A 752 15.06 13.63 -9.73
N ALA A 753 14.44 13.53 -10.91
CA ALA A 753 14.39 12.29 -11.65
C ALA A 753 15.79 12.01 -12.21
N THR A 754 16.67 11.43 -11.39
CA THR A 754 17.64 10.48 -11.93
C THR A 754 16.83 9.45 -12.71
N SER A 755 17.26 9.20 -13.94
CA SER A 755 16.69 8.37 -14.99
C SER A 755 16.55 6.88 -14.63
N ASP A 756 15.91 6.58 -13.50
CA ASP A 756 15.82 5.27 -12.88
C ASP A 756 14.39 5.06 -12.33
N ASN A 757 13.47 4.56 -13.17
CA ASN A 757 12.60 3.42 -12.83
C ASN A 757 11.63 3.12 -13.99
N PRO A 758 11.89 2.13 -14.86
CA PRO A 758 10.79 1.41 -15.47
C PRO A 758 10.31 0.39 -14.44
N LEU A 759 9.00 0.33 -14.19
CA LEU A 759 8.21 -0.90 -14.05
C LEU A 759 6.81 -0.55 -13.52
N MET A 760 5.86 -0.59 -14.44
CA MET A 760 4.43 -0.66 -14.20
C MET A 760 3.96 -2.04 -13.70
N GLU A 761 4.84 -2.84 -13.07
CA GLU A 761 4.49 -4.21 -12.66
C GLU A 761 4.29 -4.39 -11.15
N GLU A 762 4.53 -3.39 -10.31
CA GLU A 762 4.36 -3.50 -8.85
C GLU A 762 3.61 -2.31 -8.23
N TRP A 763 2.44 -2.00 -8.77
CA TRP A 763 1.43 -1.24 -8.01
C TRP A 763 0.70 -2.20 -7.08
N GLY A 764 1.31 -2.56 -5.94
CA GLY A 764 0.63 -3.06 -4.73
C GLY A 764 -0.26 -4.31 -4.82
N ALA A 765 -0.45 -4.93 -5.98
CA ALA A 765 -1.19 -6.18 -6.08
C ALA A 765 -0.34 -7.30 -5.42
N PRO A 766 -0.88 -8.08 -4.48
CA PRO A 766 -0.15 -9.17 -3.87
C PRO A 766 0.39 -10.14 -4.93
N PRO A 767 1.62 -10.67 -4.79
CA PRO A 767 2.17 -11.65 -5.73
C PRO A 767 1.27 -12.90 -5.77
N GLY A 768 0.48 -13.05 -6.83
CA GLY A 768 -0.45 -14.18 -6.98
C GLY A 768 -1.64 -13.95 -7.93
N LEU A 769 -1.95 -12.71 -8.33
CA LEU A 769 -3.13 -12.39 -9.15
C LEU A 769 -2.85 -11.97 -10.61
N LEU A 770 -1.58 -11.73 -10.96
CA LEU A 770 -1.17 -11.25 -12.29
C LEU A 770 -1.37 -12.20 -13.51
N PRO A 771 -1.58 -13.54 -13.41
CA PRO A 771 -1.73 -14.35 -14.63
C PRO A 771 -3.06 -14.17 -15.37
N LEU A 772 -4.01 -13.40 -14.83
CA LEU A 772 -5.38 -13.36 -15.32
C LEU A 772 -5.68 -12.18 -16.28
N LEU A 773 -4.83 -11.16 -16.36
CA LEU A 773 -5.00 -9.98 -17.23
C LEU A 773 -4.58 -10.19 -18.70
N ARG A 774 -4.19 -11.41 -19.10
CA ARG A 774 -3.83 -11.75 -20.50
C ARG A 774 -4.97 -12.52 -21.20
N TYR A 775 -6.16 -11.94 -21.26
CA TYR A 775 -7.17 -12.35 -22.25
C TYR A 775 -7.89 -11.10 -22.76
N SER A 776 -7.29 -10.50 -23.79
CA SER A 776 -7.94 -9.60 -24.75
C SER A 776 -8.51 -10.40 -25.91
#